data_AF-R1HZ11-F1
#
_entry.id   AF-R1HZ11-F1
#
_cell.length_a   1.000
_cell.length_b   1.000
_cell.length_c   1.000
_cell.angle_alpha   90.00
_cell.angle_beta   90.00
_cell.angle_gamma   90.00
#
_symmetry.space_group_name_H-M   'P 1'
#
loop_
_entity.id
_entity.type
_entity.pdbx_description
1 polymer ?
#
loop_
_entity_poly.entity_id
_entity_poly.type
_entity_poly.pdbx_seq_one_letter_code
_entity_poly.pdbx_strand_id
1 'polypeptide(L)'
;MRRSWPKAAVAALAFLTLAPAMTAAADPDAVPTLPPGAVQANATPAPPADPPAVDPGKRDELLGQGWQRSGDRLWTTSSDASGFHVLVAEAKTGYTWRTAATLGKPNADVDQWIGNACVTGSGQRAVVVYAPRRFTNKEALTGRGGLTAVVDLTTGAITNLPVRTSLAYYNPGCGAGETAALTQEADEDLGKTGVLVVDAATGKLSPRTELAGQVTSATPTAGGFVVADRLGLLKVGDNGSRTRLVKDTGGVPFGVRADSAGGVVFMDRDKDKARVFRVAPGAGVTALASGKFGALDVASGAAGRVFITGKADTLAALPAQVRKLDTPATSEVSTLGEAAVTRTQTQITNADPAVPEQVHIQSQSTKTGKALGFSFNPGSTPKPRWSDTTDPARTCSVPRNNTGVQVYQPKPKQVEWAADMAVKGHLFASRPANWNGNGISAYTPQGMFPPVALSTGGEVPAQIMLGILGQESNLWQASRYALPGETGNALIGNYYGLDIYDADASNDWDIHWDDADCGYGVSQITDGMRLAGHAKPGETLLPANQQIAAGTDYAANVAAGLRILVSKWNLMQSVGMKVNNNDPAKIENWFYATWAYNSGYHNPGEAGTNGAYGLGWLNNPANPRYNPARHPFGSDPHDFAHPQQWPYEEKVLGFATYPPSGFEAPGVEVPFFRAAWWNTEGYRAAAVPAPQLFCTGDNACDWGSSHTPNAPEVAGEPAGPCAHTNSAGQYDLKCWVHTALNYKSDCDNECGHEFIRYDYPDFAAEPANGTSYPPACNTLGLSGDALTVDDVPDATRPIQNPNCNGIGKSFGSFDFAFAKDANGFESSKIDLHQLGGGYGSHFWFSHTRADNAEGRKTQITGTWTFTAIDGLARVKVHIPAHMSDGGTVTYTIDTANGPVAVRAAQSTSTNGWMNLGVFPFKGVPKVHLGTIDQTGDGTEKVAWDAAALEPAYGQDEQGDYNPSFHNDGSKMCLLLRGNTPANGAVVEQRACNAFTTNYWHLNELRTEGSGTSLSHIVQIVDRGSHLCLTVAGGSTASGAAIVEATCDVNDAAQQWSFGTLTNTESFTSEGLHNMKSGLYVGPKDSAKTEGAPMTQRALDLDGDHVLDDTQWWGKFMGTAP
;
A
#
# COMPACT_ATOMS: atom_id res chain seq x y z
N MET A 1 -54.30 -64.00 -14.15
CA MET A 1 -55.47 -63.78 -15.03
C MET A 1 -55.60 -62.28 -15.34
N ARG A 2 -56.61 -61.87 -16.12
CA ARG A 2 -56.85 -60.48 -16.55
C ARG A 2 -57.18 -59.50 -15.40
N ARG A 3 -56.97 -58.21 -15.70
CA ARG A 3 -57.87 -57.04 -15.48
C ARG A 3 -57.80 -56.17 -14.21
N SER A 4 -57.51 -54.88 -14.49
CA SER A 4 -58.21 -53.63 -14.09
C SER A 4 -58.22 -53.12 -12.64
N TRP A 5 -57.74 -51.86 -12.52
CA TRP A 5 -58.34 -50.65 -11.90
C TRP A 5 -59.80 -50.76 -11.35
N PRO A 6 -60.23 -49.93 -10.35
CA PRO A 6 -59.85 -48.50 -10.23
C PRO A 6 -59.74 -47.85 -8.82
N LYS A 7 -59.21 -46.61 -8.83
CA LYS A 7 -59.55 -45.42 -8.00
C LYS A 7 -60.09 -45.58 -6.56
N ALA A 8 -59.39 -44.96 -5.61
CA ALA A 8 -59.90 -43.84 -4.80
C ALA A 8 -58.72 -43.10 -4.12
N ALA A 9 -58.95 -41.93 -3.53
CA ALA A 9 -57.92 -41.14 -2.84
C ALA A 9 -58.46 -40.57 -1.50
N VAL A 10 -57.58 -40.27 -0.56
CA VAL A 10 -57.45 -39.00 0.20
C VAL A 10 -56.35 -39.13 1.28
N ALA A 11 -55.77 -38.00 1.67
CA ALA A 11 -54.52 -37.84 2.43
C ALA A 11 -54.52 -38.30 3.91
N ALA A 12 -53.30 -38.52 4.42
CA ALA A 12 -52.90 -38.32 5.81
C ALA A 12 -51.43 -37.84 5.86
N LEU A 13 -50.94 -37.35 7.01
CA LEU A 13 -49.69 -36.59 7.11
C LEU A 13 -48.59 -37.30 7.92
N ALA A 14 -47.33 -37.04 7.51
CA ALA A 14 -46.12 -36.91 8.33
C ALA A 14 -45.40 -38.14 8.95
N PHE A 15 -44.08 -37.94 9.12
CA PHE A 15 -43.05 -38.70 9.86
C PHE A 15 -42.77 -40.18 9.50
N LEU A 16 -41.50 -40.46 9.17
CA LEU A 16 -40.60 -41.15 10.12
C LEU A 16 -39.11 -40.90 9.79
N THR A 17 -38.23 -41.21 10.74
CA THR A 17 -36.76 -41.22 10.60
C THR A 17 -36.25 -42.63 10.27
N LEU A 18 -35.01 -42.75 9.72
CA LEU A 18 -34.05 -43.84 9.97
C LEU A 18 -32.73 -43.64 9.18
N ALA A 19 -31.66 -44.30 9.62
CA ALA A 19 -30.37 -44.47 8.92
C ALA A 19 -30.04 -45.99 8.87
N PRO A 20 -29.19 -46.52 7.95
CA PRO A 20 -27.72 -46.39 8.06
C PRO A 20 -26.96 -46.39 6.69
N ALA A 21 -25.63 -46.62 6.72
CA ALA A 21 -24.70 -46.72 5.56
C ALA A 21 -24.65 -48.15 4.92
N MET A 22 -23.87 -48.51 3.87
CA MET A 22 -22.67 -47.90 3.26
C MET A 22 -22.37 -48.42 1.82
N THR A 23 -21.83 -47.54 0.94
CA THR A 23 -20.94 -47.74 -0.26
C THR A 23 -21.13 -48.87 -1.31
N ALA A 24 -21.15 -48.48 -2.60
CA ALA A 24 -20.59 -49.20 -3.77
C ALA A 24 -20.43 -48.21 -4.97
N ALA A 25 -19.71 -48.61 -6.05
CA ALA A 25 -19.31 -47.77 -7.19
C ALA A 25 -19.51 -48.52 -8.55
N ALA A 26 -19.35 -47.94 -9.75
CA ALA A 26 -18.90 -46.59 -10.12
C ALA A 26 -19.96 -45.79 -10.95
N ASP A 27 -19.85 -45.37 -12.23
CA ASP A 27 -18.90 -45.65 -13.34
C ASP A 27 -18.98 -44.51 -14.41
N PRO A 28 -17.88 -44.06 -15.08
CA PRO A 28 -17.88 -42.72 -15.75
C PRO A 28 -18.31 -42.63 -17.23
N ASP A 29 -18.43 -43.75 -17.95
CA ASP A 29 -17.97 -43.83 -19.35
C ASP A 29 -19.03 -43.58 -20.47
N ALA A 30 -19.97 -42.62 -20.29
CA ALA A 30 -21.11 -42.43 -21.22
C ALA A 30 -21.44 -40.97 -21.61
N VAL A 31 -21.22 -40.60 -22.88
CA VAL A 31 -21.47 -39.25 -23.43
C VAL A 31 -22.40 -39.26 -24.66
N PRO A 32 -23.51 -38.48 -24.65
CA PRO A 32 -24.23 -38.06 -25.86
C PRO A 32 -23.90 -36.59 -26.23
N THR A 33 -23.62 -36.33 -27.50
CA THR A 33 -23.25 -35.00 -28.05
C THR A 33 -24.45 -34.26 -28.68
N LEU A 34 -24.27 -32.96 -29.01
CA LEU A 34 -24.88 -32.11 -30.08
C LEU A 34 -24.96 -30.63 -29.63
N PRO A 35 -25.17 -29.62 -30.51
CA PRO A 35 -24.45 -29.32 -31.75
C PRO A 35 -23.95 -27.84 -31.82
N PRO A 36 -23.16 -27.42 -32.84
CA PRO A 36 -22.62 -26.06 -32.91
C PRO A 36 -23.58 -24.99 -33.48
N GLY A 37 -23.57 -23.78 -32.91
CA GLY A 37 -23.91 -22.53 -33.63
C GLY A 37 -25.03 -21.66 -33.03
N ALA A 38 -24.69 -20.77 -32.09
CA ALA A 38 -25.64 -19.77 -31.54
C ALA A 38 -25.02 -18.43 -31.07
N VAL A 39 -24.12 -17.85 -31.89
CA VAL A 39 -23.79 -16.40 -32.06
C VAL A 39 -23.40 -15.52 -30.83
N GLN A 40 -22.40 -14.66 -31.04
CA GLN A 40 -21.98 -13.51 -30.21
C GLN A 40 -23.13 -12.53 -29.83
N ALA A 41 -23.02 -11.63 -28.84
CA ALA A 41 -22.15 -11.42 -27.66
C ALA A 41 -22.72 -10.19 -26.89
N ASN A 42 -22.23 -9.85 -25.68
CA ASN A 42 -22.42 -8.49 -25.14
C ASN A 42 -21.54 -8.11 -23.93
N ALA A 43 -21.36 -6.79 -23.75
CA ALA A 43 -20.87 -6.04 -22.58
C ALA A 43 -19.51 -6.38 -21.95
N THR A 44 -18.55 -5.46 -22.11
CA THR A 44 -17.30 -5.38 -21.32
C THR A 44 -17.58 -4.86 -19.90
N PRO A 45 -16.91 -5.36 -18.84
CA PRO A 45 -17.01 -4.78 -17.50
C PRO A 45 -16.52 -3.33 -17.44
N ALA A 46 -17.09 -2.53 -16.52
CA ALA A 46 -16.59 -1.20 -16.21
C ALA A 46 -15.29 -1.27 -15.37
N PRO A 47 -14.36 -0.30 -15.50
CA PRO A 47 -13.18 -0.20 -14.62
C PRO A 47 -13.54 -0.11 -13.12
N PRO A 48 -12.66 -0.58 -12.22
CA PRO A 48 -12.82 -0.42 -10.78
C PRO A 48 -12.88 1.05 -10.34
N ALA A 49 -13.61 1.30 -9.25
CA ALA A 49 -13.64 2.60 -8.59
C ALA A 49 -12.46 2.73 -7.60
N ASP A 50 -11.25 2.91 -8.13
CA ASP A 50 -10.07 3.28 -7.31
C ASP A 50 -10.33 4.60 -6.53
N PRO A 51 -9.68 4.82 -5.37
CA PRO A 51 -9.89 6.05 -4.60
C PRO A 51 -9.24 7.28 -5.26
N PRO A 52 -9.66 8.50 -4.87
CA PRO A 52 -9.26 9.76 -5.51
C PRO A 52 -7.91 10.31 -5.02
N ALA A 53 -7.19 9.56 -4.19
CA ALA A 53 -5.90 9.94 -3.64
C ALA A 53 -4.96 8.78 -3.81
N VAL A 54 -3.65 8.99 -3.59
CA VAL A 54 -2.91 7.87 -3.05
C VAL A 54 -3.45 7.67 -1.66
N ASP A 55 -4.03 6.51 -1.45
CA ASP A 55 -4.63 6.09 -0.21
C ASP A 55 -3.50 6.02 0.85
N PRO A 56 -3.71 6.57 2.07
CA PRO A 56 -2.71 6.76 3.14
C PRO A 56 -1.94 5.55 3.65
N GLY A 57 -2.04 4.40 3.02
CA GLY A 57 -1.95 3.16 3.76
C GLY A 57 -0.91 2.18 3.32
N LYS A 58 -0.34 2.44 2.15
CA LYS A 58 0.84 1.75 1.69
C LYS A 58 1.80 2.66 0.94
N ARG A 59 1.45 3.96 0.86
CA ARG A 59 2.16 5.07 0.21
C ARG A 59 3.67 4.99 -0.04
N ASP A 60 4.57 4.35 0.79
CA ASP A 60 6.03 3.84 0.74
C ASP A 60 6.19 3.14 -0.58
N GLU A 61 5.14 2.47 -0.99
CA GLU A 61 5.10 1.96 -2.32
C GLU A 61 4.87 2.98 -3.42
N LEU A 62 4.74 4.31 -3.28
CA LEU A 62 4.25 5.15 -4.40
C LEU A 62 5.10 6.27 -5.08
N LEU A 63 5.49 7.42 -4.49
CA LEU A 63 5.80 8.64 -5.29
C LEU A 63 7.08 9.51 -5.08
N GLY A 64 8.20 9.25 -4.36
CA GLY A 64 8.57 8.20 -3.39
C GLY A 64 9.59 8.31 -2.15
N GLN A 65 9.21 8.35 -0.86
CA GLN A 65 9.86 8.79 0.40
C GLN A 65 9.36 10.19 0.81
N GLY A 66 10.06 11.06 1.52
CA GLY A 66 9.85 12.51 1.73
C GLY A 66 8.49 13.28 1.70
N TRP A 67 7.33 12.81 1.23
CA TRP A 67 6.24 13.68 0.76
C TRP A 67 5.71 14.66 1.80
N GLN A 68 5.70 14.35 3.11
CA GLN A 68 5.36 15.31 4.19
C GLN A 68 6.07 16.65 3.99
N ARG A 69 7.35 16.55 3.62
CA ARG A 69 8.33 17.62 3.54
C ARG A 69 8.59 18.02 2.09
N SER A 70 8.30 17.14 1.13
CA SER A 70 8.31 17.47 -0.29
C SER A 70 7.20 18.47 -0.64
N GLY A 71 7.61 19.58 -1.24
CA GLY A 71 6.73 20.53 -1.90
C GLY A 71 6.34 20.11 -3.31
N ASP A 72 6.64 18.86 -3.72
CA ASP A 72 6.29 18.37 -5.05
C ASP A 72 4.77 18.34 -5.28
N ARG A 73 4.39 18.35 -6.55
CA ARG A 73 3.00 18.35 -7.01
C ARG A 73 2.93 17.65 -8.36
N LEU A 74 2.22 16.53 -8.43
CA LEU A 74 1.70 16.06 -9.71
C LEU A 74 0.63 17.03 -10.17
N TRP A 75 0.62 17.22 -11.47
CA TRP A 75 -0.38 17.95 -12.20
C TRP A 75 -0.62 17.13 -13.47
N THR A 76 -1.85 17.15 -13.97
CA THR A 76 -2.18 16.65 -15.30
C THR A 76 -3.40 17.40 -15.80
N THR A 77 -3.80 17.09 -17.02
CA THR A 77 -5.04 17.58 -17.58
C THR A 77 -5.95 16.42 -17.97
N SER A 78 -7.24 16.61 -17.74
CA SER A 78 -8.30 15.74 -18.28
C SER A 78 -9.31 16.57 -19.03
N SER A 79 -10.16 15.93 -19.83
CA SER A 79 -11.24 16.64 -20.50
C SER A 79 -12.43 15.76 -20.84
N ASP A 80 -13.60 16.40 -20.74
CA ASP A 80 -14.91 15.92 -21.16
C ASP A 80 -15.65 17.07 -21.90
N ALA A 81 -16.98 17.05 -21.92
CA ALA A 81 -17.81 18.14 -22.45
C ALA A 81 -17.90 19.36 -21.49
N SER A 82 -17.81 19.12 -20.18
CA SER A 82 -17.93 20.14 -19.12
C SER A 82 -16.71 21.06 -19.06
N GLY A 83 -15.51 20.54 -19.37
CA GLY A 83 -14.32 21.39 -19.51
C GLY A 83 -13.00 20.67 -19.81
N PHE A 84 -11.93 21.46 -19.73
CA PHE A 84 -10.55 21.03 -19.68
C PHE A 84 -10.05 21.23 -18.24
N HIS A 85 -9.93 20.15 -17.47
CA HIS A 85 -9.62 20.22 -16.05
C HIS A 85 -8.12 20.19 -15.84
N VAL A 86 -7.57 21.20 -15.14
CA VAL A 86 -6.24 21.11 -14.53
C VAL A 86 -6.43 20.41 -13.19
N LEU A 87 -6.01 19.15 -13.14
CA LEU A 87 -6.04 18.34 -11.94
C LEU A 87 -4.68 18.47 -11.25
N VAL A 88 -4.68 18.54 -9.92
CA VAL A 88 -3.44 18.59 -9.13
C VAL A 88 -3.53 17.68 -7.93
N ALA A 89 -2.36 17.25 -7.52
CA ALA A 89 -2.18 16.33 -6.42
C ALA A 89 -0.86 16.71 -5.75
N GLU A 90 -0.93 17.18 -4.51
CA GLU A 90 0.28 17.61 -3.79
C GLU A 90 0.96 16.41 -3.17
N ALA A 91 2.29 16.36 -3.27
CA ALA A 91 3.07 15.30 -2.69
C ALA A 91 2.65 15.09 -1.25
N LYS A 92 2.81 16.10 -0.38
CA LYS A 92 2.46 16.12 1.05
C LYS A 92 1.01 15.76 1.45
N THR A 93 0.07 15.61 0.51
CA THR A 93 -1.29 15.14 0.79
C THR A 93 -1.56 13.72 0.27
N GLY A 94 -0.52 13.03 -0.20
CA GLY A 94 -0.59 11.71 -0.80
C GLY A 94 -1.01 11.78 -2.25
N TYR A 95 -0.70 12.89 -2.91
CA TYR A 95 -1.26 13.20 -4.22
C TYR A 95 -2.79 12.95 -4.19
N THR A 96 -3.45 13.44 -3.13
CA THR A 96 -4.91 13.50 -3.07
C THR A 96 -5.37 14.39 -4.21
N TRP A 97 -5.92 13.81 -5.27
CA TRP A 97 -6.33 14.55 -6.44
C TRP A 97 -7.48 15.47 -6.08
N ARG A 98 -7.34 16.69 -6.57
CA ARG A 98 -8.38 17.70 -6.58
C ARG A 98 -8.32 18.41 -7.92
N THR A 99 -9.48 18.81 -8.42
CA THR A 99 -9.54 19.82 -9.48
C THR A 99 -8.90 21.09 -8.94
N ALA A 100 -7.82 21.58 -9.56
CA ALA A 100 -7.33 22.94 -9.29
C ALA A 100 -8.23 23.94 -10.01
N ALA A 101 -8.50 23.69 -11.29
CA ALA A 101 -9.31 24.55 -12.13
C ALA A 101 -10.00 23.74 -13.22
N THR A 102 -11.24 24.11 -13.56
CA THR A 102 -11.89 23.69 -14.81
C THR A 102 -11.84 24.87 -15.79
N LEU A 103 -11.08 24.71 -16.87
CA LEU A 103 -10.97 25.69 -17.95
C LEU A 103 -12.00 25.38 -19.03
N GLY A 104 -12.76 26.39 -19.43
CA GLY A 104 -13.78 26.25 -20.47
C GLY A 104 -14.36 27.61 -20.80
N LYS A 105 -15.29 27.63 -21.76
CA LYS A 105 -16.11 28.81 -22.03
C LYS A 105 -17.56 28.50 -21.64
N PRO A 106 -18.16 29.23 -20.67
CA PRO A 106 -19.56 29.06 -20.32
C PRO A 106 -20.46 29.15 -21.56
N ASN A 107 -21.46 28.25 -21.62
CA ASN A 107 -22.44 28.13 -22.72
C ASN A 107 -21.82 27.83 -24.09
N ALA A 108 -20.65 27.17 -24.16
CA ALA A 108 -20.07 26.67 -25.40
C ALA A 108 -20.41 25.19 -25.60
N ASP A 109 -21.22 24.89 -26.62
CA ASP A 109 -21.56 23.53 -27.03
C ASP A 109 -20.33 22.81 -27.65
N VAL A 110 -19.82 21.81 -26.93
CA VAL A 110 -18.53 21.15 -27.15
C VAL A 110 -18.66 19.66 -26.79
N ASP A 111 -18.21 18.81 -27.71
CA ASP A 111 -18.18 17.35 -27.62
C ASP A 111 -17.06 16.82 -26.71
N GLN A 112 -15.88 17.45 -26.78
CA GLN A 112 -14.78 17.26 -25.84
C GLN A 112 -13.86 18.49 -25.88
N TRP A 113 -13.34 18.95 -24.75
CA TRP A 113 -12.22 19.90 -24.75
C TRP A 113 -10.86 19.19 -24.93
N ILE A 114 -9.83 19.93 -25.34
CA ILE A 114 -8.44 19.47 -25.46
C ILE A 114 -7.47 20.62 -25.13
N GLY A 115 -6.21 20.30 -24.88
CA GLY A 115 -5.16 21.30 -24.68
C GLY A 115 -3.82 20.69 -24.28
N ASN A 116 -2.80 21.54 -24.27
CA ASN A 116 -1.48 21.27 -23.74
C ASN A 116 -1.22 22.23 -22.56
N ALA A 117 -0.35 21.87 -21.63
CA ALA A 117 0.08 22.77 -20.57
C ALA A 117 1.55 22.54 -20.20
N CYS A 118 2.13 23.49 -19.46
CA CYS A 118 3.42 23.32 -18.82
C CYS A 118 3.41 24.03 -17.45
N VAL A 119 4.19 23.51 -16.50
CA VAL A 119 4.34 24.11 -15.17
C VAL A 119 5.62 24.91 -15.06
N THR A 120 5.53 26.04 -14.35
CA THR A 120 6.58 27.04 -14.23
C THR A 120 7.63 26.66 -13.20
N GLY A 121 8.77 27.38 -13.21
CA GLY A 121 9.90 27.16 -12.32
C GLY A 121 9.62 27.28 -10.81
N SER A 122 8.47 27.81 -10.37
CA SER A 122 8.05 27.74 -8.95
C SER A 122 7.31 26.46 -8.56
N GLY A 123 6.77 25.71 -9.53
CA GLY A 123 5.81 24.62 -9.28
C GLY A 123 4.43 25.09 -8.79
N GLN A 124 4.20 26.40 -8.71
CA GLN A 124 2.95 26.97 -8.20
C GLN A 124 1.97 27.32 -9.32
N ARG A 125 2.41 27.42 -10.58
CA ARG A 125 1.58 27.86 -11.71
C ARG A 125 1.74 26.96 -12.94
N ALA A 126 0.63 26.71 -13.63
CA ALA A 126 0.63 26.14 -14.97
C ALA A 126 0.29 27.22 -16.00
N VAL A 127 0.96 27.22 -17.16
CA VAL A 127 0.53 27.94 -18.36
C VAL A 127 -0.14 26.92 -19.28
N VAL A 128 -1.34 27.23 -19.76
CA VAL A 128 -2.23 26.30 -20.46
C VAL A 128 -2.64 26.86 -21.82
N VAL A 129 -2.68 25.99 -22.84
CA VAL A 129 -3.16 26.29 -24.19
C VAL A 129 -4.26 25.28 -24.55
N TYR A 130 -5.52 25.73 -24.67
CA TYR A 130 -6.69 24.83 -24.78
C TYR A 130 -7.73 25.26 -25.83
N ALA A 131 -8.53 24.32 -26.33
CA ALA A 131 -9.57 24.51 -27.35
C ALA A 131 -10.58 23.33 -27.36
N PRO A 132 -11.73 23.45 -28.07
CA PRO A 132 -12.59 22.30 -28.37
C PRO A 132 -11.90 21.31 -29.34
N ARG A 133 -12.08 19.99 -29.13
CA ARG A 133 -11.45 18.89 -29.90
C ARG A 133 -11.50 19.11 -31.41
N ARG A 134 -12.66 19.52 -31.94
CA ARG A 134 -12.90 19.82 -33.36
C ARG A 134 -11.96 20.85 -34.02
N PHE A 135 -11.10 21.53 -33.26
CA PHE A 135 -10.08 22.45 -33.80
C PHE A 135 -8.89 21.72 -34.44
N THR A 136 -8.52 20.50 -34.01
CA THR A 136 -7.41 19.72 -34.62
C THR A 136 -7.66 19.36 -36.08
N ASN A 137 -8.94 19.36 -36.50
CA ASN A 137 -9.37 18.97 -37.84
C ASN A 137 -9.19 20.10 -38.88
N LYS A 138 -8.55 21.22 -38.51
CA LYS A 138 -8.27 22.36 -39.40
C LYS A 138 -6.90 22.96 -39.08
N GLU A 139 -6.00 22.94 -40.04
CA GLU A 139 -4.63 23.43 -39.93
C GLU A 139 -4.50 24.83 -39.32
N ALA A 140 -5.22 25.83 -39.84
CA ALA A 140 -5.18 27.20 -39.30
C ALA A 140 -5.69 27.32 -37.84
N LEU A 141 -6.54 26.39 -37.38
CA LEU A 141 -6.98 26.31 -35.98
C LEU A 141 -5.99 25.51 -35.12
N THR A 142 -5.32 24.51 -35.69
CA THR A 142 -4.21 23.80 -35.03
C THR A 142 -3.03 24.74 -34.83
N GLY A 143 -2.52 25.40 -35.87
CA GLY A 143 -1.30 26.21 -35.80
C GLY A 143 -1.42 27.54 -35.05
N ARG A 144 -2.64 28.12 -34.92
CA ARG A 144 -2.87 29.46 -34.31
C ARG A 144 -4.20 29.63 -33.55
N GLY A 145 -4.96 28.57 -33.29
CA GLY A 145 -6.33 28.66 -32.75
C GLY A 145 -6.48 28.54 -31.23
N GLY A 146 -5.47 28.04 -30.50
CA GLY A 146 -5.56 27.74 -29.06
C GLY A 146 -5.76 28.97 -28.18
N LEU A 147 -6.69 28.89 -27.22
CA LEU A 147 -6.88 29.88 -26.15
C LEU A 147 -5.77 29.70 -25.11
N THR A 148 -5.36 30.77 -24.42
CA THR A 148 -4.22 30.71 -23.48
C THR A 148 -4.58 31.25 -22.09
N ALA A 149 -4.03 30.64 -21.03
CA ALA A 149 -4.30 31.01 -19.64
C ALA A 149 -3.14 30.61 -18.70
N VAL A 150 -3.16 31.13 -17.47
CA VAL A 150 -2.33 30.72 -16.33
C VAL A 150 -3.25 30.25 -15.20
N VAL A 151 -2.88 29.18 -14.50
CA VAL A 151 -3.61 28.63 -13.34
C VAL A 151 -2.68 28.58 -12.13
N ASP A 152 -3.11 29.13 -10.99
CA ASP A 152 -2.45 28.94 -9.70
C ASP A 152 -2.85 27.58 -9.11
N LEU A 153 -1.90 26.66 -9.05
CA LEU A 153 -2.12 25.26 -8.70
C LEU A 153 -2.38 25.03 -7.21
N THR A 154 -2.06 26.03 -6.37
CA THR A 154 -2.31 25.96 -4.92
C THR A 154 -3.72 26.40 -4.57
N THR A 155 -4.17 27.52 -5.15
CA THR A 155 -5.47 28.16 -4.83
C THR A 155 -6.59 27.84 -5.82
N GLY A 156 -6.26 27.40 -7.04
CA GLY A 156 -7.21 27.18 -8.13
C GLY A 156 -7.57 28.43 -8.96
N ALA A 157 -6.92 29.57 -8.70
CA ALA A 157 -7.20 30.81 -9.41
C ALA A 157 -6.79 30.75 -10.90
N ILE A 158 -7.60 31.33 -11.79
CA ILE A 158 -7.41 31.30 -13.25
C ILE A 158 -7.23 32.72 -13.80
N THR A 159 -6.17 32.93 -14.60
CA THR A 159 -5.85 34.19 -15.28
C THR A 159 -5.76 33.97 -16.79
N ASN A 160 -6.75 34.43 -17.57
CA ASN A 160 -6.75 34.26 -19.03
C ASN A 160 -5.78 35.23 -19.73
N LEU A 161 -5.09 34.78 -20.77
CA LEU A 161 -4.08 35.55 -21.52
C LEU A 161 -4.62 36.03 -22.89
N PRO A 162 -4.31 37.26 -23.33
CA PRO A 162 -4.93 37.87 -24.52
C PRO A 162 -4.24 37.49 -25.85
N VAL A 163 -3.83 36.22 -26.01
CA VAL A 163 -3.11 35.74 -27.22
C VAL A 163 -3.61 34.35 -27.65
N ARG A 164 -3.53 34.06 -28.96
CA ARG A 164 -3.77 32.72 -29.52
C ARG A 164 -2.52 32.15 -30.17
N THR A 165 -2.36 30.84 -30.04
CA THR A 165 -1.10 30.11 -30.27
C THR A 165 -1.36 28.72 -30.87
N SER A 166 -0.31 27.96 -31.19
CA SER A 166 -0.48 26.61 -31.74
C SER A 166 -0.96 25.61 -30.69
N LEU A 167 -1.70 24.59 -31.11
CA LEU A 167 -2.02 23.38 -30.36
C LEU A 167 -0.93 22.29 -30.50
N ALA A 168 0.17 22.56 -31.22
CA ALA A 168 1.31 21.65 -31.34
C ALA A 168 1.95 21.33 -29.98
N TYR A 169 2.38 20.09 -29.80
CA TYR A 169 2.82 19.50 -28.51
C TYR A 169 3.94 20.28 -27.79
N TYR A 170 4.76 21.05 -28.51
CA TYR A 170 5.85 21.84 -27.94
C TYR A 170 5.43 23.25 -27.49
N ASN A 171 4.12 23.54 -27.48
CA ASN A 171 3.55 24.80 -27.02
C ASN A 171 2.44 24.53 -25.97
N PRO A 172 2.54 25.08 -24.74
CA PRO A 172 3.50 26.09 -24.26
C PRO A 172 4.84 25.50 -23.81
N GLY A 173 5.91 26.33 -23.83
CA GLY A 173 7.26 25.91 -23.45
C GLY A 173 7.78 26.62 -22.19
N CYS A 174 7.64 26.01 -21.02
CA CYS A 174 8.04 26.63 -19.74
C CYS A 174 9.57 26.67 -19.56
N GLY A 175 10.08 27.79 -19.04
CA GLY A 175 11.50 27.99 -18.70
C GLY A 175 11.80 27.68 -17.22
N ALA A 176 13.06 27.89 -16.83
CA ALA A 176 13.59 27.55 -15.50
C ALA A 176 13.01 28.38 -14.31
N GLY A 177 12.19 29.40 -14.59
CA GLY A 177 11.59 30.32 -13.61
C GLY A 177 10.12 30.57 -13.90
N GLU A 178 9.58 31.70 -13.45
CA GLU A 178 8.16 32.08 -13.66
C GLU A 178 7.85 32.57 -15.09
N THR A 179 8.55 32.08 -16.11
CA THR A 179 8.32 32.46 -17.52
C THR A 179 8.12 31.26 -18.43
N ALA A 180 7.28 31.42 -19.45
CA ALA A 180 7.01 30.41 -20.47
C ALA A 180 6.99 31.04 -21.87
N ALA A 181 7.43 30.29 -22.89
CA ALA A 181 7.34 30.70 -24.28
C ALA A 181 6.02 30.21 -24.90
N LEU A 182 5.50 31.03 -25.82
CA LEU A 182 4.27 30.82 -26.58
C LEU A 182 4.57 30.94 -28.07
N THR A 183 4.29 29.88 -28.83
CA THR A 183 4.70 29.72 -30.23
C THR A 183 3.51 29.78 -31.19
N GLN A 184 3.73 30.42 -32.33
CA GLN A 184 2.82 30.45 -33.48
C GLN A 184 3.56 29.85 -34.67
N GLU A 185 3.01 28.77 -35.24
CA GLU A 185 3.70 28.00 -36.27
C GLU A 185 3.89 28.74 -37.59
N ALA A 186 4.89 28.31 -38.35
CA ALA A 186 5.11 28.77 -39.70
C ALA A 186 3.95 28.32 -40.61
N ASP A 187 3.31 29.29 -41.28
CA ASP A 187 2.37 29.03 -42.38
C ASP A 187 3.13 28.46 -43.59
N GLU A 188 2.47 27.64 -44.41
CA GLU A 188 3.03 27.09 -45.65
C GLU A 188 3.56 28.20 -46.57
N ASP A 189 2.86 29.34 -46.63
CA ASP A 189 3.21 30.52 -47.43
C ASP A 189 4.50 31.23 -46.99
N LEU A 190 4.87 31.16 -45.70
CA LEU A 190 5.85 32.07 -45.10
C LEU A 190 7.15 31.41 -44.66
N GLY A 191 7.12 30.14 -44.24
CA GLY A 191 8.29 29.47 -43.70
C GLY A 191 8.96 30.24 -42.55
N LYS A 192 8.17 30.86 -41.66
CA LYS A 192 8.65 31.65 -40.51
C LYS A 192 7.82 31.39 -39.24
N THR A 193 8.45 30.91 -38.18
CA THR A 193 7.84 30.79 -36.85
C THR A 193 7.85 32.12 -36.07
N GLY A 194 6.84 32.36 -35.23
CA GLY A 194 6.82 33.46 -34.25
C GLY A 194 6.81 32.97 -32.81
N VAL A 195 7.56 33.63 -31.92
CA VAL A 195 7.65 33.32 -30.48
C VAL A 195 7.34 34.56 -29.64
N LEU A 196 6.61 34.37 -28.53
CA LEU A 196 6.42 35.32 -27.44
C LEU A 196 6.86 34.67 -26.11
N VAL A 197 7.10 35.46 -25.07
CA VAL A 197 7.33 34.98 -23.69
C VAL A 197 6.30 35.62 -22.76
N VAL A 198 5.72 34.84 -21.86
CA VAL A 198 4.84 35.28 -20.77
C VAL A 198 5.56 35.16 -19.43
N ASP A 199 5.38 36.16 -18.56
CA ASP A 199 5.62 36.08 -17.11
C ASP A 199 4.34 35.56 -16.45
N ALA A 200 4.40 34.38 -15.84
CA ALA A 200 3.25 33.68 -15.28
C ALA A 200 2.84 34.18 -13.89
N ALA A 201 3.75 34.81 -13.14
CA ALA A 201 3.45 35.42 -11.85
C ALA A 201 2.59 36.69 -12.00
N THR A 202 2.69 37.38 -13.15
CA THR A 202 1.98 38.64 -13.45
C THR A 202 1.02 38.57 -14.64
N GLY A 203 1.08 37.50 -15.45
CA GLY A 203 0.31 37.34 -16.69
C GLY A 203 0.79 38.19 -17.89
N LYS A 204 1.99 38.78 -17.81
CA LYS A 204 2.47 39.80 -18.76
C LYS A 204 3.22 39.18 -19.95
N LEU A 205 2.89 39.63 -21.17
CA LEU A 205 3.51 39.16 -22.43
C LEU A 205 4.62 40.07 -22.96
N SER A 206 5.60 39.47 -23.66
CA SER A 206 6.63 40.15 -24.45
C SER A 206 6.13 40.55 -25.85
N PRO A 207 6.88 41.40 -26.58
CA PRO A 207 6.77 41.49 -28.04
C PRO A 207 7.02 40.14 -28.72
N ARG A 208 6.47 39.96 -29.94
CA ARG A 208 6.67 38.76 -30.77
C ARG A 208 7.98 38.85 -31.57
N THR A 209 8.81 37.82 -31.47
CA THR A 209 10.06 37.67 -32.24
C THR A 209 9.84 36.76 -33.45
N GLU A 210 10.32 37.16 -34.64
CA GLU A 210 10.24 36.34 -35.86
C GLU A 210 11.55 35.63 -36.20
N LEU A 211 11.42 34.38 -36.61
CA LEU A 211 12.53 33.48 -36.95
C LEU A 211 12.29 32.88 -38.33
N ALA A 212 13.36 32.66 -39.09
CA ALA A 212 13.31 32.17 -40.46
C ALA A 212 13.48 30.65 -40.51
N GLY A 213 12.69 29.99 -41.36
CA GLY A 213 12.42 28.56 -41.27
C GLY A 213 11.30 28.26 -40.28
N GLN A 214 10.80 27.03 -40.36
CA GLN A 214 10.07 26.41 -39.25
C GLN A 214 11.08 26.10 -38.14
N VAL A 215 10.86 26.67 -36.96
CA VAL A 215 11.59 26.32 -35.72
C VAL A 215 10.59 25.83 -34.68
N THR A 216 11.00 24.93 -33.79
CA THR A 216 10.15 24.33 -32.75
C THR A 216 10.73 24.56 -31.36
N SER A 217 10.00 24.08 -30.33
CA SER A 217 10.51 23.94 -28.97
C SER A 217 11.12 25.22 -28.40
N ALA A 218 10.35 26.32 -28.44
CA ALA A 218 10.79 27.59 -27.87
C ALA A 218 10.86 27.49 -26.34
N THR A 219 11.98 27.89 -25.74
CA THR A 219 12.19 27.78 -24.28
C THR A 219 12.89 29.02 -23.70
N PRO A 220 12.30 29.72 -22.71
CA PRO A 220 12.93 30.85 -22.04
C PRO A 220 14.20 30.46 -21.30
N THR A 221 15.22 31.31 -21.38
CA THR A 221 16.55 31.14 -20.75
C THR A 221 17.04 32.51 -20.24
N ALA A 222 18.14 32.54 -19.48
CA ALA A 222 18.73 33.83 -19.09
C ALA A 222 19.04 34.70 -20.32
N GLY A 223 18.56 35.95 -20.33
CA GLY A 223 18.78 36.91 -21.42
C GLY A 223 18.16 36.52 -22.77
N GLY A 224 17.01 35.85 -22.80
CA GLY A 224 16.23 35.59 -24.03
C GLY A 224 15.61 34.20 -24.07
N PHE A 225 15.66 33.54 -25.23
CA PHE A 225 15.11 32.19 -25.40
C PHE A 225 15.92 31.37 -26.42
N VAL A 226 15.73 30.05 -26.41
CA VAL A 226 16.32 29.12 -27.38
C VAL A 226 15.22 28.49 -28.22
N VAL A 227 15.55 28.16 -29.47
CA VAL A 227 14.70 27.40 -30.40
C VAL A 227 15.51 26.31 -31.11
N ALA A 228 14.82 25.34 -31.67
CA ALA A 228 15.38 24.27 -32.48
C ALA A 228 15.07 24.42 -33.98
N ASP A 229 16.09 24.29 -34.83
CA ASP A 229 15.94 24.22 -36.29
C ASP A 229 16.79 23.09 -36.89
N ARG A 230 16.73 22.88 -38.21
CA ARG A 230 17.44 21.77 -38.91
C ARG A 230 18.97 21.81 -38.83
N LEU A 231 19.56 22.87 -38.26
CA LEU A 231 21.00 23.05 -38.07
C LEU A 231 21.39 22.92 -36.59
N GLY A 232 20.46 22.65 -35.68
CA GLY A 232 20.69 22.53 -34.24
C GLY A 232 19.98 23.60 -33.40
N LEU A 233 20.56 23.97 -32.26
CA LEU A 233 19.98 24.98 -31.36
C LEU A 233 20.49 26.40 -31.64
N LEU A 234 19.55 27.33 -31.73
CA LEU A 234 19.82 28.76 -31.85
C LEU A 234 19.38 29.51 -30.59
N LYS A 235 20.33 30.17 -29.91
CA LYS A 235 20.02 31.16 -28.87
C LYS A 235 19.68 32.48 -29.53
N VAL A 236 18.54 33.02 -29.14
CA VAL A 236 18.08 34.36 -29.46
C VAL A 236 18.16 35.19 -28.18
N GLY A 237 18.99 36.22 -28.18
CA GLY A 237 19.07 37.17 -27.08
C GLY A 237 17.87 38.12 -27.06
N ASP A 238 17.54 38.73 -25.92
CA ASP A 238 16.48 39.75 -25.82
C ASP A 238 16.72 40.96 -26.77
N ASN A 239 17.98 41.23 -27.10
CA ASN A 239 18.41 42.22 -28.09
C ASN A 239 18.31 41.75 -29.56
N GLY A 240 17.72 40.58 -29.82
CA GLY A 240 17.62 39.98 -31.15
C GLY A 240 18.91 39.36 -31.70
N SER A 241 20.02 39.40 -30.95
CA SER A 241 21.27 38.74 -31.37
C SER A 241 21.11 37.22 -31.44
N ARG A 242 21.86 36.57 -32.35
CA ARG A 242 21.66 35.16 -32.71
C ARG A 242 22.97 34.40 -32.62
N THR A 243 23.05 33.44 -31.69
CA THR A 243 24.23 32.61 -31.48
C THR A 243 23.85 31.14 -31.62
N ARG A 244 24.49 30.44 -32.56
CA ARG A 244 24.34 28.99 -32.75
C ARG A 244 25.06 28.29 -31.59
N LEU A 245 24.30 27.77 -30.62
CA LEU A 245 24.86 27.09 -29.45
C LEU A 245 25.30 25.66 -29.80
N VAL A 246 24.55 25.02 -30.69
CA VAL A 246 24.75 23.64 -31.12
C VAL A 246 24.60 23.62 -32.64
N LYS A 247 25.54 22.97 -33.33
CA LYS A 247 25.51 22.75 -34.77
C LYS A 247 25.61 21.25 -35.08
N ASP A 248 25.22 20.87 -36.30
CA ASP A 248 25.43 19.54 -36.87
C ASP A 248 24.77 18.40 -36.05
N THR A 249 23.57 18.67 -35.53
CA THR A 249 22.68 17.68 -34.88
C THR A 249 22.16 16.65 -35.89
N GLY A 250 21.77 15.46 -35.41
CA GLY A 250 21.26 14.36 -36.25
C GLY A 250 19.95 14.70 -36.98
N GLY A 251 19.19 15.65 -36.44
CA GLY A 251 17.97 16.22 -37.03
C GLY A 251 17.63 17.56 -36.39
N VAL A 252 16.40 18.04 -36.62
CA VAL A 252 15.83 19.19 -35.88
C VAL A 252 15.73 18.80 -34.40
N PRO A 253 16.26 19.61 -33.46
CA PRO A 253 16.07 19.29 -32.06
C PRO A 253 14.61 19.39 -31.58
N PHE A 254 14.28 18.63 -30.56
CA PHE A 254 12.98 18.62 -29.88
C PHE A 254 13.20 18.48 -28.37
N GLY A 255 12.13 18.59 -27.58
CA GLY A 255 12.24 18.52 -26.13
C GLY A 255 13.20 19.57 -25.56
N VAL A 256 13.17 20.81 -26.05
CA VAL A 256 14.07 21.84 -25.48
C VAL A 256 13.60 22.21 -24.08
N ARG A 257 14.54 22.24 -23.13
CA ARG A 257 14.32 22.51 -21.70
C ARG A 257 15.46 23.39 -21.17
N ALA A 258 15.13 24.37 -20.34
CA ALA A 258 16.10 25.30 -19.76
C ALA A 258 16.41 24.92 -18.31
N ASP A 259 17.68 24.96 -17.92
CA ASP A 259 18.12 24.59 -16.57
C ASP A 259 18.57 25.80 -15.73
N SER A 260 18.59 25.63 -14.41
CA SER A 260 18.85 26.70 -13.44
C SER A 260 20.31 27.21 -13.39
N ALA A 261 21.26 26.54 -14.06
CA ALA A 261 22.60 27.08 -14.28
C ALA A 261 22.71 27.84 -15.63
N GLY A 262 21.57 28.09 -16.30
CA GLY A 262 21.50 28.77 -17.59
C GLY A 262 21.89 27.88 -18.77
N GLY A 263 22.08 26.59 -18.55
CA GLY A 263 22.27 25.62 -19.64
C GLY A 263 20.95 25.27 -20.32
N VAL A 264 21.08 24.61 -21.47
CA VAL A 264 19.95 24.13 -22.26
C VAL A 264 20.15 22.67 -22.58
N VAL A 265 19.16 21.87 -22.22
CA VAL A 265 19.01 20.47 -22.59
C VAL A 265 18.07 20.38 -23.79
N PHE A 266 18.35 19.45 -24.67
CA PHE A 266 17.55 19.19 -25.86
C PHE A 266 17.80 17.78 -26.35
N MET A 267 16.92 17.32 -27.22
CA MET A 267 17.08 16.06 -27.93
C MET A 267 17.25 16.30 -29.42
N ASP A 268 18.05 15.49 -30.10
CA ASP A 268 17.93 15.30 -31.54
C ASP A 268 17.62 13.84 -31.86
N ARG A 269 17.53 13.50 -33.15
CA ARG A 269 17.32 12.14 -33.63
C ARG A 269 18.41 11.80 -34.66
N ASP A 270 19.03 10.64 -34.51
CA ASP A 270 19.98 10.06 -35.46
C ASP A 270 19.45 8.66 -35.85
N LYS A 271 18.97 8.56 -37.09
CA LYS A 271 18.29 7.36 -37.65
C LYS A 271 17.12 6.87 -36.81
N ASP A 272 17.33 5.88 -35.96
CA ASP A 272 16.37 5.23 -35.06
C ASP A 272 16.64 5.50 -33.57
N LYS A 273 17.71 6.24 -33.24
CA LYS A 273 17.99 6.73 -31.88
C LYS A 273 17.57 8.19 -31.72
N ALA A 274 16.96 8.52 -30.58
CA ALA A 274 16.96 9.86 -30.04
C ALA A 274 18.24 10.09 -29.19
N ARG A 275 18.76 11.31 -29.14
CA ARG A 275 20.01 11.63 -28.44
C ARG A 275 19.83 12.92 -27.65
N VAL A 276 19.98 12.86 -26.33
CA VAL A 276 19.86 14.02 -25.44
C VAL A 276 21.24 14.62 -25.23
N PHE A 277 21.32 15.95 -25.32
CA PHE A 277 22.53 16.73 -25.12
C PHE A 277 22.24 17.89 -24.19
N ARG A 278 23.29 18.49 -23.64
CA ARG A 278 23.25 19.80 -22.99
C ARG A 278 24.36 20.69 -23.52
N VAL A 279 24.04 21.95 -23.72
CA VAL A 279 25.03 23.01 -23.88
C VAL A 279 24.97 23.92 -22.66
N ALA A 280 26.11 24.09 -21.97
CA ALA A 280 26.22 24.96 -20.80
C ALA A 280 26.88 26.30 -21.19
N PRO A 281 26.62 27.42 -20.47
CA PRO A 281 27.16 28.72 -20.83
C PRO A 281 28.70 28.73 -20.91
N GLY A 282 29.24 29.12 -22.07
CA GLY A 282 30.69 29.18 -22.31
C GLY A 282 31.40 27.83 -22.47
N ALA A 283 30.67 26.71 -22.44
CA ALA A 283 31.23 25.36 -22.55
C ALA A 283 30.85 24.68 -23.89
N GLY A 284 31.51 23.55 -24.18
CA GLY A 284 31.16 22.71 -25.32
C GLY A 284 29.82 21.99 -25.14
N VAL A 285 29.28 21.46 -26.24
CA VAL A 285 28.09 20.60 -26.21
C VAL A 285 28.47 19.25 -25.63
N THR A 286 27.77 18.82 -24.58
CA THR A 286 27.98 17.54 -23.91
C THR A 286 26.82 16.61 -24.27
N ALA A 287 27.13 15.42 -24.80
CA ALA A 287 26.13 14.35 -24.90
C ALA A 287 25.75 13.91 -23.49
N LEU A 288 24.44 13.84 -23.20
CA LEU A 288 23.91 13.42 -21.91
C LEU A 288 23.28 12.03 -21.98
N ALA A 289 22.54 11.72 -23.06
CA ALA A 289 22.00 10.39 -23.29
C ALA A 289 21.88 10.06 -24.79
N SER A 290 21.66 8.80 -25.11
CA SER A 290 20.93 8.40 -26.31
C SER A 290 20.07 7.17 -26.01
N GLY A 291 19.04 6.93 -26.81
CA GLY A 291 18.06 5.86 -26.62
C GLY A 291 17.25 5.66 -27.90
N LYS A 292 16.46 4.60 -28.01
CA LYS A 292 15.58 4.43 -29.19
C LYS A 292 14.60 5.61 -29.35
N PHE A 293 14.39 6.08 -30.57
CA PHE A 293 13.50 7.22 -30.85
C PHE A 293 12.05 6.89 -30.49
N GLY A 294 11.38 7.81 -29.79
CA GLY A 294 10.05 7.59 -29.20
C GLY A 294 10.06 6.77 -27.91
N ALA A 295 11.18 6.13 -27.56
CA ALA A 295 11.39 5.52 -26.25
C ALA A 295 12.07 6.47 -25.25
N LEU A 296 12.50 7.67 -25.67
CA LEU A 296 13.21 8.69 -24.89
C LEU A 296 12.57 10.08 -25.18
N ASP A 297 12.36 10.91 -24.15
CA ASP A 297 11.96 12.33 -24.23
C ASP A 297 12.57 13.12 -23.03
N VAL A 298 12.13 14.35 -22.77
CA VAL A 298 12.63 15.23 -21.70
C VAL A 298 11.53 16.16 -21.16
N ALA A 299 11.56 16.46 -19.87
CA ALA A 299 10.55 17.27 -19.17
C ALA A 299 11.17 18.40 -18.32
N SER A 300 10.34 19.37 -17.90
CA SER A 300 10.74 20.51 -17.04
C SER A 300 10.32 20.28 -15.59
N GLY A 301 11.10 20.82 -14.65
CA GLY A 301 10.77 20.91 -13.23
C GLY A 301 11.04 22.29 -12.63
N ALA A 302 10.39 22.54 -11.50
CA ALA A 302 10.62 23.66 -10.60
C ALA A 302 12.08 23.74 -10.11
N ALA A 303 12.49 24.97 -9.76
CA ALA A 303 13.87 25.42 -9.58
C ALA A 303 14.78 25.13 -10.80
N GLY A 304 14.22 25.15 -12.01
CA GLY A 304 14.96 24.94 -13.26
C GLY A 304 15.63 23.57 -13.34
N ARG A 305 14.96 22.53 -12.84
CA ARG A 305 15.38 21.15 -13.07
C ARG A 305 14.97 20.74 -14.48
N VAL A 306 15.81 19.94 -15.12
CA VAL A 306 15.47 19.28 -16.37
C VAL A 306 15.55 17.77 -16.19
N PHE A 307 14.62 17.09 -16.82
CA PHE A 307 14.49 15.66 -16.72
C PHE A 307 14.60 15.00 -18.08
N ILE A 308 15.21 13.82 -18.13
CA ILE A 308 15.29 12.96 -19.30
C ILE A 308 14.41 11.75 -19.02
N THR A 309 13.28 11.64 -19.70
CA THR A 309 12.29 10.55 -19.55
C THR A 309 12.53 9.48 -20.61
N GLY A 310 12.06 8.25 -20.39
CA GLY A 310 12.16 7.15 -21.36
C GLY A 310 13.51 6.44 -21.38
N LYS A 311 13.57 5.21 -21.93
CA LYS A 311 14.77 4.36 -21.90
C LYS A 311 15.91 4.95 -22.73
N ALA A 312 17.07 5.09 -22.09
CA ALA A 312 18.33 5.45 -22.73
C ALA A 312 19.19 4.19 -22.96
N ASP A 313 19.71 4.02 -24.17
CA ASP A 313 20.72 3.01 -24.54
C ASP A 313 22.11 3.42 -24.02
N THR A 314 22.35 4.73 -23.87
CA THR A 314 23.59 5.29 -23.31
C THR A 314 23.27 6.48 -22.41
N LEU A 315 23.96 6.61 -21.28
CA LEU A 315 23.88 7.75 -20.38
C LEU A 315 25.30 8.22 -20.04
N ALA A 316 25.55 9.52 -20.14
CA ALA A 316 26.82 10.14 -19.73
C ALA A 316 26.69 10.79 -18.35
N ALA A 317 27.81 11.22 -17.76
CA ALA A 317 27.82 11.95 -16.49
C ALA A 317 26.95 13.21 -16.58
N LEU A 318 25.82 13.21 -15.87
CA LEU A 318 24.86 14.30 -15.91
C LEU A 318 25.28 15.46 -14.99
N PRO A 319 25.16 16.73 -15.44
CA PRO A 319 25.39 17.87 -14.57
C PRO A 319 24.20 18.08 -13.63
N ALA A 320 24.43 18.59 -12.42
CA ALA A 320 23.49 18.60 -11.29
C ALA A 320 22.09 19.23 -11.51
N GLN A 321 21.86 19.96 -12.61
CA GLN A 321 20.54 20.51 -12.96
C GLN A 321 19.71 19.56 -13.85
N VAL A 322 20.30 18.48 -14.37
CA VAL A 322 19.71 17.56 -15.33
C VAL A 322 19.74 16.14 -14.78
N ARG A 323 18.61 15.44 -14.77
CA ARG A 323 18.53 14.07 -14.25
C ARG A 323 17.76 13.12 -15.18
N LYS A 324 18.28 11.92 -15.39
CA LYS A 324 17.56 10.81 -15.99
C LYS A 324 16.47 10.32 -15.02
N LEU A 325 15.23 10.30 -15.48
CA LEU A 325 14.09 9.68 -14.80
C LEU A 325 13.68 8.47 -15.63
N ASP A 326 13.51 7.28 -15.04
CA ASP A 326 13.03 6.12 -15.78
C ASP A 326 11.50 6.04 -15.72
N THR A 327 10.90 6.82 -16.62
CA THR A 327 9.46 6.82 -16.91
C THR A 327 9.24 6.52 -18.38
N PRO A 328 8.04 6.16 -18.89
CA PRO A 328 7.75 6.31 -20.31
C PRO A 328 8.10 7.72 -20.80
N ALA A 329 8.54 7.81 -22.05
CA ALA A 329 8.99 9.06 -22.66
C ALA A 329 7.95 10.19 -22.48
N THR A 330 6.68 9.90 -22.77
CA THR A 330 5.55 10.85 -22.82
C THR A 330 4.97 11.28 -21.46
N SER A 331 5.71 11.15 -20.36
CA SER A 331 5.13 11.35 -19.01
C SER A 331 5.17 12.81 -18.55
N GLU A 332 4.05 13.34 -18.04
CA GLU A 332 3.93 14.71 -17.50
C GLU A 332 4.58 14.81 -16.11
N VAL A 333 5.88 15.11 -16.08
CA VAL A 333 6.69 15.16 -14.84
C VAL A 333 6.20 16.23 -13.84
N SER A 334 6.24 15.87 -12.56
CA SER A 334 5.88 16.71 -11.41
C SER A 334 6.88 17.83 -11.15
N THR A 335 6.55 18.75 -10.24
CA THR A 335 7.30 20.00 -10.04
C THR A 335 8.75 19.77 -9.61
N LEU A 336 9.03 18.95 -8.60
CA LEU A 336 10.41 18.61 -8.22
C LEU A 336 10.92 17.37 -9.00
N GLY A 337 10.11 16.86 -9.94
CA GLY A 337 10.35 15.65 -10.73
C GLY A 337 10.54 14.44 -9.84
N GLU A 338 9.49 14.16 -9.08
CA GLU A 338 9.43 13.11 -8.07
C GLU A 338 8.41 12.04 -8.47
N ALA A 339 7.38 12.45 -9.22
CA ALA A 339 6.51 11.60 -10.01
C ALA A 339 6.25 12.21 -11.41
N ALA A 340 5.51 11.52 -12.28
CA ALA A 340 5.06 11.98 -13.60
C ALA A 340 3.74 11.33 -13.98
N VAL A 341 2.82 12.04 -14.64
CA VAL A 341 1.58 11.42 -15.15
C VAL A 341 1.84 10.68 -16.46
N THR A 342 1.63 9.37 -16.47
CA THR A 342 1.97 8.47 -17.58
C THR A 342 0.79 8.32 -18.53
N ARG A 343 -0.45 8.35 -18.03
CA ARG A 343 -1.67 8.15 -18.81
C ARG A 343 -2.93 8.63 -18.05
N THR A 344 -3.69 9.57 -18.63
CA THR A 344 -4.98 10.01 -18.06
C THR A 344 -6.13 9.53 -18.95
N GLN A 345 -7.20 8.98 -18.36
CA GLN A 345 -8.34 8.41 -19.09
C GLN A 345 -9.68 8.79 -18.42
N THR A 346 -10.54 9.48 -19.15
CA THR A 346 -11.92 9.78 -18.74
C THR A 346 -12.81 8.53 -18.89
N GLN A 347 -13.78 8.36 -17.98
CA GLN A 347 -14.74 7.27 -17.94
C GLN A 347 -16.17 7.80 -17.85
N ILE A 348 -16.99 7.47 -18.86
CA ILE A 348 -18.41 7.82 -18.92
C ILE A 348 -19.18 7.03 -17.86
N THR A 349 -19.44 7.67 -16.72
CA THR A 349 -20.18 7.09 -15.59
C THR A 349 -21.59 7.67 -15.40
N ASN A 350 -21.92 8.75 -16.11
CA ASN A 350 -23.20 9.46 -16.01
C ASN A 350 -23.85 9.56 -17.40
N ALA A 351 -25.19 9.65 -17.43
CA ALA A 351 -25.97 9.85 -18.66
C ALA A 351 -26.25 11.34 -18.97
N ASP A 352 -25.81 12.25 -18.10
CA ASP A 352 -25.95 13.71 -18.25
C ASP A 352 -24.57 14.35 -18.53
N PRO A 353 -24.33 14.93 -19.71
CA PRO A 353 -23.05 15.55 -20.07
C PRO A 353 -22.77 16.88 -19.33
N ALA A 354 -23.71 17.39 -18.52
CA ALA A 354 -23.47 18.53 -17.63
C ALA A 354 -22.77 18.13 -16.31
N VAL A 355 -22.68 16.83 -16.01
CA VAL A 355 -21.96 16.30 -14.82
C VAL A 355 -20.55 15.87 -15.24
N PRO A 356 -19.47 16.36 -14.58
CA PRO A 356 -18.11 15.94 -14.88
C PRO A 356 -17.95 14.41 -14.82
N GLU A 357 -17.32 13.85 -15.84
CA GLU A 357 -17.07 12.41 -15.94
C GLU A 357 -16.01 11.96 -14.92
N GLN A 358 -16.06 10.70 -14.49
CA GLN A 358 -15.02 10.17 -13.59
C GLN A 358 -13.70 10.06 -14.36
N VAL A 359 -12.62 10.57 -13.79
CA VAL A 359 -11.28 10.52 -14.40
C VAL A 359 -10.48 9.46 -13.68
N HIS A 360 -9.99 8.48 -14.44
CA HIS A 360 -8.94 7.57 -14.01
C HIS A 360 -7.58 8.15 -14.42
N ILE A 361 -6.67 8.29 -13.46
CA ILE A 361 -5.33 8.86 -13.67
C ILE A 361 -4.32 7.77 -13.39
N GLN A 362 -3.34 7.61 -14.28
CA GLN A 362 -2.19 6.74 -14.12
C GLN A 362 -0.94 7.63 -14.19
N SER A 363 -0.12 7.60 -13.15
CA SER A 363 1.13 8.34 -13.06
C SER A 363 2.30 7.39 -12.75
N GLN A 364 3.41 7.86 -12.21
CA GLN A 364 4.62 7.09 -11.89
C GLN A 364 5.58 7.89 -11.01
N SER A 365 6.06 7.40 -9.85
CA SER A 365 7.27 7.96 -9.23
C SER A 365 8.37 7.97 -10.26
N THR A 366 9.03 9.09 -10.45
CA THR A 366 10.17 9.23 -11.36
C THR A 366 11.51 9.03 -10.67
N LYS A 367 11.52 9.25 -9.35
CA LYS A 367 12.70 9.13 -8.50
C LYS A 367 13.02 7.65 -8.21
N THR A 368 12.07 6.75 -8.44
CA THR A 368 12.24 5.30 -8.35
C THR A 368 11.50 4.48 -9.41
N GLY A 369 10.72 5.08 -10.31
CA GLY A 369 9.95 4.28 -11.27
C GLY A 369 8.84 3.46 -10.57
N LYS A 370 7.92 4.09 -9.83
CA LYS A 370 6.73 3.44 -9.22
C LYS A 370 5.45 3.94 -9.94
N ALA A 371 4.96 3.29 -11.02
CA ALA A 371 3.67 3.61 -11.70
C ALA A 371 2.45 3.78 -10.75
N LEU A 372 1.44 4.61 -11.08
CA LEU A 372 0.47 5.20 -10.10
C LEU A 372 -1.03 5.34 -10.53
N GLY A 373 -1.93 4.37 -10.30
CA GLY A 373 -3.40 4.46 -10.58
C GLY A 373 -4.33 5.16 -9.53
N PHE A 374 -5.31 5.95 -9.99
CA PHE A 374 -6.32 6.66 -9.15
C PHE A 374 -7.65 6.80 -9.89
N SER A 375 -8.79 6.92 -9.19
CA SER A 375 -10.06 7.36 -9.82
C SER A 375 -10.78 8.45 -9.01
N PHE A 376 -11.11 9.57 -9.66
CA PHE A 376 -11.64 10.79 -9.02
C PHE A 376 -12.77 11.41 -9.85
N ASN A 377 -13.84 11.91 -9.23
CA ASN A 377 -14.84 12.72 -9.91
C ASN A 377 -14.47 14.22 -9.79
N PRO A 378 -14.19 14.95 -10.89
CA PRO A 378 -13.74 16.35 -10.86
C PRO A 378 -14.74 17.34 -10.23
N GLY A 379 -16.02 16.97 -10.08
CA GLY A 379 -17.04 17.76 -9.40
C GLY A 379 -17.13 17.55 -7.88
N SER A 380 -16.41 16.58 -7.32
CA SER A 380 -16.47 16.27 -5.88
C SER A 380 -15.65 17.26 -5.03
N THR A 381 -16.25 17.77 -3.95
CA THR A 381 -15.67 18.85 -3.12
C THR A 381 -14.85 18.29 -1.93
N PRO A 382 -13.65 18.82 -1.59
CA PRO A 382 -12.71 18.07 -0.77
C PRO A 382 -12.97 18.07 0.75
N LYS A 383 -12.70 16.92 1.39
CA LYS A 383 -12.16 16.80 2.76
C LYS A 383 -10.82 16.04 2.68
N PRO A 384 -9.80 16.36 3.49
CA PRO A 384 -8.52 15.65 3.46
C PRO A 384 -8.63 14.23 4.04
N ARG A 385 -7.80 13.29 3.54
CA ARG A 385 -7.69 11.90 4.04
C ARG A 385 -6.32 11.62 4.66
N TRP A 386 -6.32 11.01 5.84
CA TRP A 386 -5.14 10.79 6.68
C TRP A 386 -5.06 9.37 7.29
N SER A 387 -5.82 8.38 6.79
CA SER A 387 -6.01 7.09 7.50
C SER A 387 -6.30 5.80 6.72
N ASP A 388 -6.60 5.87 5.42
CA ASP A 388 -6.98 4.73 4.56
C ASP A 388 -5.72 3.87 4.23
N THR A 389 -5.82 2.54 4.10
CA THR A 389 -4.77 1.56 4.52
C THR A 389 -4.02 0.76 3.44
N THR A 390 -4.20 1.06 2.15
CA THR A 390 -3.67 0.30 1.00
C THR A 390 -2.78 1.14 0.05
N ASP A 391 -2.42 0.62 -1.14
CA ASP A 391 -2.02 1.50 -2.25
C ASP A 391 -3.08 1.39 -3.32
N PRO A 392 -3.66 2.51 -3.75
CA PRO A 392 -4.55 2.50 -4.90
C PRO A 392 -3.74 2.45 -6.19
N ALA A 393 -2.62 3.18 -6.17
CA ALA A 393 -1.79 3.46 -7.30
C ALA A 393 -0.75 2.35 -7.52
N ARG A 394 -0.90 1.20 -6.87
CA ARG A 394 -0.04 0.02 -7.04
C ARG A 394 0.09 -0.45 -8.48
N THR A 395 1.25 -0.96 -8.86
CA THR A 395 1.36 -1.76 -10.09
C THR A 395 0.80 -3.16 -9.91
N CYS A 396 0.97 -3.79 -8.77
CA CYS A 396 0.53 -5.17 -8.59
C CYS A 396 -0.96 -5.24 -8.22
N SER A 397 -1.73 -6.07 -8.93
CA SER A 397 -3.21 -6.07 -8.91
C SER A 397 -3.89 -6.11 -7.53
N VAL A 398 -3.57 -7.11 -6.70
CA VAL A 398 -4.14 -7.29 -5.36
C VAL A 398 -3.45 -6.35 -4.34
N PRO A 399 -4.21 -5.56 -3.57
CA PRO A 399 -3.65 -4.66 -2.55
C PRO A 399 -3.20 -5.42 -1.29
N ARG A 400 -1.90 -5.37 -0.96
CA ARG A 400 -1.29 -6.11 0.17
C ARG A 400 -1.84 -5.73 1.55
N ASN A 401 -2.19 -4.46 1.77
CA ASN A 401 -2.62 -3.91 3.07
C ASN A 401 -4.10 -3.47 3.05
N ASN A 402 -4.95 -4.13 2.27
CA ASN A 402 -6.38 -3.84 2.30
C ASN A 402 -7.07 -4.65 3.40
N THR A 403 -7.73 -3.98 4.34
CA THR A 403 -8.42 -4.61 5.49
C THR A 403 -9.58 -5.53 5.07
N GLY A 404 -10.15 -5.30 3.88
CA GLY A 404 -11.14 -6.18 3.27
C GLY A 404 -10.55 -7.38 2.52
N VAL A 405 -9.22 -7.47 2.36
CA VAL A 405 -8.52 -8.52 1.61
C VAL A 405 -7.35 -9.08 2.42
N GLN A 406 -7.63 -10.13 3.19
CA GLN A 406 -6.60 -10.95 3.82
C GLN A 406 -6.51 -12.32 3.12
N VAL A 407 -5.31 -12.68 2.69
CA VAL A 407 -5.02 -13.92 1.95
C VAL A 407 -4.75 -15.05 2.93
N TYR A 408 -5.40 -16.19 2.71
CA TYR A 408 -5.25 -17.40 3.54
C TYR A 408 -3.94 -18.14 3.25
N GLN A 409 -3.20 -18.51 4.28
CA GLN A 409 -2.02 -19.38 4.15
C GLN A 409 -2.45 -20.86 4.16
N PRO A 410 -2.32 -21.61 3.04
CA PRO A 410 -2.59 -23.04 3.01
C PRO A 410 -1.58 -23.85 3.84
N LYS A 411 -2.01 -25.03 4.28
CA LYS A 411 -1.09 -26.07 4.73
C LYS A 411 -0.39 -26.71 3.52
N PRO A 412 0.84 -27.25 3.63
CA PRO A 412 1.52 -27.91 2.52
C PRO A 412 0.65 -28.94 1.78
N LYS A 413 -0.08 -29.77 2.55
CA LYS A 413 -1.04 -30.77 2.04
C LYS A 413 -2.25 -30.22 1.27
N GLN A 414 -2.61 -28.94 1.46
CA GLN A 414 -3.63 -28.28 0.62
C GLN A 414 -3.03 -27.94 -0.76
N VAL A 415 -1.78 -27.49 -0.82
CA VAL A 415 -1.08 -27.17 -2.07
C VAL A 415 -0.74 -28.44 -2.88
N GLU A 416 -0.33 -29.51 -2.20
CA GLU A 416 -0.15 -30.85 -2.80
C GLU A 416 -1.46 -31.35 -3.43
N TRP A 417 -2.58 -31.30 -2.70
CA TRP A 417 -3.91 -31.64 -3.22
C TRP A 417 -4.31 -30.78 -4.43
N ALA A 418 -4.04 -29.47 -4.40
CA ALA A 418 -4.34 -28.60 -5.53
C ALA A 418 -3.49 -28.93 -6.76
N ALA A 419 -2.23 -29.33 -6.61
CA ALA A 419 -1.37 -29.74 -7.72
C ALA A 419 -1.87 -31.06 -8.35
N ASP A 420 -2.11 -32.10 -7.53
CA ASP A 420 -2.64 -33.40 -7.98
C ASP A 420 -3.96 -33.22 -8.76
N MET A 421 -4.92 -32.49 -8.17
CA MET A 421 -6.20 -32.18 -8.81
C MET A 421 -6.03 -31.31 -10.07
N ALA A 422 -5.05 -30.40 -10.12
CA ALA A 422 -4.85 -29.54 -11.28
C ALA A 422 -4.28 -30.31 -12.48
N VAL A 423 -3.26 -31.16 -12.29
CA VAL A 423 -2.62 -31.88 -13.40
C VAL A 423 -3.55 -32.91 -14.04
N LYS A 424 -4.47 -33.50 -13.26
CA LYS A 424 -5.52 -34.42 -13.76
C LYS A 424 -6.78 -33.71 -14.27
N GLY A 425 -6.82 -32.38 -14.26
CA GLY A 425 -7.96 -31.61 -14.78
C GLY A 425 -9.24 -31.76 -13.94
N HIS A 426 -9.09 -31.78 -12.62
CA HIS A 426 -10.16 -32.03 -11.65
C HIS A 426 -10.32 -30.92 -10.58
N LEU A 427 -9.52 -29.84 -10.64
CA LEU A 427 -9.54 -28.76 -9.65
C LEU A 427 -10.72 -27.78 -9.88
N PHE A 428 -11.93 -28.32 -9.72
CA PHE A 428 -13.21 -27.62 -9.89
C PHE A 428 -13.95 -27.37 -8.56
N ALA A 429 -13.22 -27.33 -7.44
CA ALA A 429 -13.78 -26.99 -6.13
C ALA A 429 -14.50 -25.62 -6.15
N SER A 430 -15.70 -25.55 -5.59
CA SER A 430 -16.55 -24.36 -5.69
C SER A 430 -16.08 -23.23 -4.75
N ARG A 431 -15.89 -22.04 -5.31
CA ARG A 431 -15.65 -20.79 -4.59
C ARG A 431 -16.94 -19.95 -4.64
N PRO A 432 -17.65 -19.72 -3.52
CA PRO A 432 -18.78 -18.80 -3.49
C PRO A 432 -18.37 -17.36 -3.85
N ALA A 433 -19.35 -16.51 -4.15
CA ALA A 433 -19.08 -15.09 -4.37
C ALA A 433 -18.52 -14.45 -3.10
N ASN A 434 -17.49 -13.60 -3.25
CA ASN A 434 -16.74 -12.99 -2.16
C ASN A 434 -16.13 -14.03 -1.16
N TRP A 435 -15.59 -15.12 -1.71
CA TRP A 435 -14.83 -16.12 -0.94
C TRP A 435 -13.62 -15.47 -0.29
N ASN A 436 -13.46 -15.64 1.03
CA ASN A 436 -12.40 -15.06 1.85
C ASN A 436 -12.14 -13.55 1.60
N GLY A 437 -13.19 -12.76 1.32
CA GLY A 437 -13.08 -11.30 1.14
C GLY A 437 -12.65 -10.84 -0.25
N ASN A 438 -12.38 -11.75 -1.19
CA ASN A 438 -11.83 -11.39 -2.51
C ASN A 438 -12.76 -10.59 -3.44
N GLY A 439 -14.00 -10.29 -3.05
CA GLY A 439 -14.88 -9.35 -3.74
C GLY A 439 -15.43 -9.77 -5.11
N ILE A 440 -15.01 -10.93 -5.66
CA ILE A 440 -15.39 -11.39 -7.00
C ILE A 440 -16.59 -12.34 -7.01
N SER A 441 -17.19 -12.51 -8.20
CA SER A 441 -18.26 -13.49 -8.45
C SER A 441 -17.83 -14.93 -8.16
N ALA A 442 -18.77 -15.82 -7.84
CA ALA A 442 -18.49 -17.24 -7.63
C ALA A 442 -17.75 -17.88 -8.83
N TYR A 443 -16.84 -18.81 -8.55
CA TYR A 443 -15.98 -19.45 -9.55
C TYR A 443 -15.52 -20.85 -9.10
N THR A 444 -14.71 -21.50 -9.93
CA THR A 444 -13.91 -22.69 -9.59
C THR A 444 -12.49 -22.47 -10.11
N PRO A 445 -11.42 -23.02 -9.50
CA PRO A 445 -10.04 -22.74 -9.94
C PRO A 445 -9.79 -23.00 -11.43
N GLN A 446 -10.13 -24.20 -11.92
CA GLN A 446 -10.02 -24.53 -13.35
C GLN A 446 -11.19 -24.01 -14.22
N GLY A 447 -12.24 -23.42 -13.63
CA GLY A 447 -13.20 -22.59 -14.38
C GLY A 447 -12.67 -21.18 -14.63
N MET A 448 -11.96 -20.62 -13.65
CA MET A 448 -11.27 -19.33 -13.74
C MET A 448 -10.03 -19.42 -14.64
N PHE A 449 -9.28 -20.52 -14.52
CA PHE A 449 -8.08 -20.83 -15.30
C PHE A 449 -8.21 -22.18 -16.01
N PRO A 450 -8.89 -22.25 -17.18
CA PRO A 450 -9.11 -23.49 -17.92
C PRO A 450 -7.82 -24.26 -18.22
N PRO A 451 -7.81 -25.61 -18.14
CA PRO A 451 -6.67 -26.42 -18.57
C PRO A 451 -6.26 -26.12 -20.01
N VAL A 452 -4.96 -26.28 -20.29
CA VAL A 452 -4.39 -26.25 -21.64
C VAL A 452 -3.85 -27.65 -21.92
N ALA A 453 -4.05 -28.17 -23.12
CA ALA A 453 -3.53 -29.48 -23.52
C ALA A 453 -2.06 -29.41 -23.96
N LEU A 454 -1.31 -30.48 -23.70
CA LEU A 454 0.02 -30.67 -24.29
C LEU A 454 -0.10 -31.00 -25.78
N SER A 455 0.75 -30.38 -26.61
CA SER A 455 0.80 -30.60 -28.06
C SER A 455 1.26 -32.01 -28.45
N THR A 456 1.84 -32.74 -27.49
CA THR A 456 2.23 -34.16 -27.56
C THR A 456 1.14 -35.13 -27.13
N GLY A 457 0.03 -34.65 -26.55
CA GLY A 457 -0.78 -35.43 -25.63
C GLY A 457 -0.07 -35.68 -24.30
N GLY A 458 -0.69 -36.46 -23.40
CA GLY A 458 -0.20 -36.71 -22.05
C GLY A 458 -0.55 -35.59 -21.06
N GLU A 459 0.03 -35.66 -19.87
CA GLU A 459 -0.20 -34.77 -18.73
C GLU A 459 1.11 -34.24 -18.15
N VAL A 460 1.03 -33.26 -17.24
CA VAL A 460 2.17 -32.77 -16.47
C VAL A 460 2.34 -33.65 -15.22
N PRO A 461 3.52 -34.21 -14.92
CA PRO A 461 3.75 -34.89 -13.65
C PRO A 461 3.56 -33.93 -12.47
N ALA A 462 2.74 -34.30 -11.48
CA ALA A 462 2.47 -33.49 -10.29
C ALA A 462 3.75 -32.94 -9.63
N GLN A 463 4.81 -33.75 -9.56
CA GLN A 463 6.11 -33.36 -8.99
C GLN A 463 6.86 -32.26 -9.77
N ILE A 464 6.63 -32.08 -11.07
CA ILE A 464 7.19 -30.94 -11.80
C ILE A 464 6.48 -29.65 -11.39
N MET A 465 5.14 -29.70 -11.30
CA MET A 465 4.36 -28.56 -10.81
C MET A 465 4.72 -28.24 -9.35
N LEU A 466 4.77 -29.24 -8.48
CA LEU A 466 5.16 -29.09 -7.07
C LEU A 466 6.63 -28.67 -6.90
N GLY A 467 7.52 -29.08 -7.81
CA GLY A 467 8.90 -28.61 -7.86
C GLY A 467 9.01 -27.11 -8.13
N ILE A 468 8.17 -26.59 -9.04
CA ILE A 468 8.00 -25.15 -9.25
C ILE A 468 7.40 -24.51 -7.98
N LEU A 469 6.29 -25.01 -7.44
CA LEU A 469 5.63 -24.42 -6.26
C LEU A 469 6.56 -24.36 -5.03
N GLY A 470 7.45 -25.34 -4.85
CA GLY A 470 8.52 -25.31 -3.86
C GLY A 470 9.54 -24.21 -4.13
N GLN A 471 10.10 -24.18 -5.35
CA GLN A 471 11.13 -23.22 -5.75
C GLN A 471 10.65 -21.76 -5.81
N GLU A 472 9.38 -21.52 -6.17
CA GLU A 472 8.82 -20.16 -6.28
C GLU A 472 8.45 -19.57 -4.91
N SER A 473 7.97 -20.37 -3.96
CA SER A 473 7.28 -19.84 -2.77
C SER A 473 7.46 -20.59 -1.45
N ASN A 474 8.13 -21.76 -1.43
CA ASN A 474 8.03 -22.72 -0.33
C ASN A 474 6.57 -23.12 0.00
N LEU A 475 5.70 -23.19 -1.01
CA LEU A 475 4.26 -23.44 -0.90
C LEU A 475 3.47 -22.34 -0.15
N TRP A 476 3.98 -21.11 -0.09
CA TRP A 476 3.31 -19.99 0.57
C TRP A 476 2.37 -19.20 -0.37
N GLN A 477 1.22 -18.77 0.15
CA GLN A 477 0.23 -17.93 -0.54
C GLN A 477 0.04 -16.57 0.17
N ALA A 478 0.20 -16.53 1.49
CA ALA A 478 0.25 -15.31 2.29
C ALA A 478 1.71 -14.97 2.67
N SER A 479 1.94 -13.77 3.18
CA SER A 479 3.29 -13.34 3.60
C SER A 479 3.87 -14.27 4.68
N ARG A 480 5.21 -14.33 4.76
CA ARG A 480 5.99 -15.18 5.68
C ARG A 480 5.66 -15.04 7.18
N TYR A 481 4.79 -14.11 7.55
CA TYR A 481 4.37 -13.86 8.92
C TYR A 481 3.06 -14.57 9.29
N ALA A 482 2.26 -15.00 8.31
CA ALA A 482 1.07 -15.82 8.52
C ALA A 482 1.47 -17.31 8.56
N LEU A 483 1.16 -18.01 9.64
CA LEU A 483 1.29 -19.47 9.67
C LEU A 483 0.08 -20.13 8.98
N PRO A 484 0.21 -21.39 8.51
CA PRO A 484 -0.90 -22.11 7.91
C PRO A 484 -2.16 -22.11 8.78
N GLY A 485 -3.30 -21.75 8.18
CA GLY A 485 -4.54 -21.53 8.91
C GLY A 485 -4.83 -20.09 9.32
N GLU A 486 -3.92 -19.14 9.11
CA GLU A 486 -4.17 -17.71 9.28
C GLU A 486 -4.51 -17.02 7.94
N THR A 487 -5.04 -15.80 8.03
CA THR A 487 -5.13 -14.87 6.91
C THR A 487 -4.27 -13.63 7.17
N GLY A 488 -3.63 -13.08 6.13
CA GLY A 488 -2.80 -11.88 6.27
C GLY A 488 -2.52 -11.18 4.94
N ASN A 489 -1.40 -10.47 4.83
CA ASN A 489 -0.93 -9.94 3.55
C ASN A 489 -0.73 -11.06 2.51
N ALA A 490 -0.92 -10.78 1.22
CA ALA A 490 -0.57 -11.71 0.14
C ALA A 490 0.95 -12.00 0.10
N LEU A 491 1.35 -13.23 -0.31
CA LEU A 491 2.75 -13.50 -0.68
C LEU A 491 3.06 -12.88 -2.03
N ILE A 492 4.10 -12.04 -2.04
CA ILE A 492 4.59 -11.39 -3.25
C ILE A 492 6.10 -11.18 -3.13
N GLY A 493 6.89 -11.68 -4.08
CA GLY A 493 8.35 -11.70 -4.02
C GLY A 493 8.99 -10.32 -3.80
N ASN A 494 8.81 -9.40 -4.75
CA ASN A 494 9.23 -8.01 -4.59
C ASN A 494 8.09 -7.05 -5.01
N TYR A 495 7.01 -7.03 -4.21
CA TYR A 495 5.89 -6.08 -4.38
C TYR A 495 6.39 -4.64 -4.36
N TYR A 496 7.20 -4.31 -3.34
CA TYR A 496 7.81 -3.00 -3.20
C TYR A 496 8.94 -2.78 -4.21
N GLY A 497 9.34 -3.76 -5.04
CA GLY A 497 10.43 -3.61 -6.02
C GLY A 497 11.63 -2.87 -5.44
N LEU A 498 12.07 -3.27 -4.25
CA LEU A 498 13.17 -2.64 -3.54
C LEU A 498 14.48 -3.00 -4.23
N ASP A 499 15.45 -2.08 -4.27
CA ASP A 499 16.78 -2.32 -4.85
C ASP A 499 17.77 -2.91 -3.82
N ILE A 500 17.24 -3.74 -2.90
CA ILE A 500 17.92 -4.45 -1.77
C ILE A 500 19.02 -5.46 -2.21
N TYR A 501 19.49 -5.35 -3.44
CA TYR A 501 20.53 -6.17 -4.06
C TYR A 501 21.68 -5.32 -4.64
N ASP A 502 21.64 -3.99 -4.48
CA ASP A 502 22.73 -3.09 -4.84
C ASP A 502 23.81 -2.98 -3.73
N ALA A 503 24.52 -1.86 -3.61
CA ALA A 503 25.54 -1.62 -2.58
C ALA A 503 25.25 -0.39 -1.69
N ASP A 504 24.10 0.25 -1.83
CA ASP A 504 23.69 1.47 -1.12
C ASP A 504 22.44 1.21 -0.27
N ALA A 505 22.63 0.51 0.85
CA ALA A 505 21.59 0.22 1.86
C ALA A 505 20.85 1.48 2.42
N SER A 506 21.24 2.71 2.03
CA SER A 506 20.39 3.87 2.27
C SER A 506 19.12 3.88 1.40
N ASN A 507 19.09 3.09 0.31
CA ASN A 507 17.96 2.88 -0.60
C ASN A 507 17.17 1.59 -0.36
N ASP A 508 17.54 0.73 0.60
CA ASP A 508 16.84 -0.56 0.90
C ASP A 508 15.32 -0.41 1.13
N TRP A 509 14.90 0.76 1.62
CA TRP A 509 13.52 1.14 1.87
C TRP A 509 13.04 2.24 0.90
N ASP A 510 13.77 2.47 -0.19
CA ASP A 510 13.35 3.18 -1.40
C ASP A 510 12.93 2.15 -2.47
N ILE A 511 11.93 2.51 -3.29
CA ILE A 511 10.84 1.57 -3.64
C ILE A 511 10.40 1.75 -5.11
N HIS A 512 10.38 0.71 -5.96
CA HIS A 512 10.30 0.78 -7.45
C HIS A 512 9.14 -0.13 -8.03
N TRP A 513 8.23 0.28 -8.95
CA TRP A 513 6.98 -0.49 -9.37
C TRP A 513 7.06 -0.93 -10.81
N ASP A 514 7.75 -0.16 -11.63
CA ASP A 514 8.15 -0.63 -12.94
C ASP A 514 9.01 -1.90 -12.74
N ASP A 515 9.75 -1.94 -11.62
CA ASP A 515 10.50 -3.07 -11.06
C ASP A 515 9.75 -3.88 -9.99
N ALA A 516 8.48 -3.58 -9.69
CA ALA A 516 7.68 -4.45 -8.81
C ALA A 516 7.38 -5.74 -9.53
N ASP A 517 7.88 -6.84 -9.00
CA ASP A 517 7.80 -8.13 -9.66
C ASP A 517 6.34 -8.55 -9.92
N CYS A 518 5.48 -8.39 -8.90
CA CYS A 518 4.08 -8.79 -8.88
C CYS A 518 3.84 -10.30 -9.05
N GLY A 519 4.84 -11.15 -8.75
CA GLY A 519 4.67 -12.58 -8.60
C GLY A 519 3.81 -12.89 -7.39
N TYR A 520 2.62 -13.44 -7.60
CA TYR A 520 1.71 -13.76 -6.50
C TYR A 520 1.72 -15.24 -6.14
N GLY A 521 1.64 -15.50 -4.84
CA GLY A 521 1.23 -16.79 -4.30
C GLY A 521 2.12 -17.98 -4.65
N VAL A 522 1.55 -19.19 -4.56
CA VAL A 522 2.32 -20.44 -4.52
C VAL A 522 3.18 -20.73 -5.75
N SER A 523 2.80 -20.24 -6.94
CA SER A 523 3.58 -20.39 -8.19
C SER A 523 4.25 -19.11 -8.68
N GLN A 524 4.30 -18.06 -7.83
CA GLN A 524 4.74 -16.69 -8.16
C GLN A 524 4.31 -16.22 -9.55
N ILE A 525 3.01 -16.35 -9.84
CA ILE A 525 2.45 -15.91 -11.13
C ILE A 525 2.64 -14.39 -11.25
N THR A 526 3.45 -13.98 -12.21
CA THR A 526 3.86 -12.59 -12.52
C THR A 526 3.15 -12.05 -13.76
N ASP A 527 3.20 -12.82 -14.86
CA ASP A 527 2.69 -12.45 -16.17
C ASP A 527 1.19 -12.10 -16.12
N GLY A 528 0.88 -10.85 -16.45
CA GLY A 528 -0.47 -10.33 -16.52
C GLY A 528 -1.10 -9.99 -15.17
N MET A 529 -0.33 -9.98 -14.07
CA MET A 529 -0.80 -9.68 -12.70
C MET A 529 -0.71 -8.21 -12.31
N ARG A 530 -0.31 -7.33 -13.24
CA ARG A 530 -0.25 -5.88 -13.03
C ARG A 530 -1.60 -5.19 -13.26
N LEU A 531 -1.88 -4.08 -12.59
CA LEU A 531 -3.10 -3.30 -12.79
C LEU A 531 -3.21 -2.79 -14.23
N ALA A 532 -4.45 -2.52 -14.65
CA ALA A 532 -4.74 -1.91 -15.94
C ALA A 532 -3.94 -0.62 -16.12
N GLY A 533 -3.09 -0.55 -17.14
CA GLY A 533 -2.20 0.59 -17.41
C GLY A 533 -0.80 0.53 -16.79
N HIS A 534 -0.54 -0.44 -15.91
CA HIS A 534 0.78 -0.68 -15.30
C HIS A 534 1.57 -1.82 -15.98
N ALA A 535 1.02 -2.38 -17.07
CA ALA A 535 1.59 -3.48 -17.84
C ALA A 535 3.02 -3.19 -18.34
N LYS A 536 3.92 -4.16 -18.19
CA LYS A 536 5.25 -4.17 -18.82
C LYS A 536 5.08 -4.08 -20.36
N PRO A 537 5.99 -3.44 -21.11
CA PRO A 537 5.86 -3.34 -22.57
C PRO A 537 5.75 -4.72 -23.26
N GLY A 538 4.58 -5.03 -23.80
CA GLY A 538 4.27 -6.32 -24.44
C GLY A 538 3.52 -7.33 -23.55
N GLU A 539 3.34 -7.04 -22.26
CA GLU A 539 2.55 -7.87 -21.34
C GLU A 539 1.06 -7.84 -21.72
N THR A 540 0.43 -9.02 -21.74
CA THR A 540 -1.03 -9.14 -21.86
C THR A 540 -1.61 -9.35 -20.46
N LEU A 541 -2.33 -8.35 -19.95
CA LEU A 541 -2.93 -8.43 -18.61
C LEU A 541 -4.02 -9.50 -18.54
N LEU A 542 -4.04 -10.23 -17.43
CA LEU A 542 -5.16 -11.09 -17.08
C LEU A 542 -6.38 -10.23 -16.71
N PRO A 543 -7.61 -10.68 -17.00
CA PRO A 543 -8.83 -10.07 -16.47
C PRO A 543 -8.78 -9.92 -14.95
N ALA A 544 -9.32 -8.81 -14.41
CA ALA A 544 -9.22 -8.48 -12.98
C ALA A 544 -9.68 -9.63 -12.05
N ASN A 545 -10.72 -10.40 -12.42
CA ASN A 545 -11.17 -11.53 -11.61
C ASN A 545 -10.17 -12.70 -11.61
N GLN A 546 -9.42 -12.93 -12.70
CA GLN A 546 -8.31 -13.89 -12.74
C GLN A 546 -7.15 -13.40 -11.87
N GLN A 547 -6.79 -12.12 -11.95
CA GLN A 547 -5.77 -11.51 -11.10
C GLN A 547 -6.10 -11.67 -9.62
N ILE A 548 -7.31 -11.31 -9.22
CA ILE A 548 -7.78 -11.41 -7.84
C ILE A 548 -7.81 -12.88 -7.39
N ALA A 549 -8.29 -13.81 -8.22
CA ALA A 549 -8.29 -15.23 -7.89
C ALA A 549 -6.87 -15.78 -7.67
N ALA A 550 -5.94 -15.54 -8.60
CA ALA A 550 -4.55 -15.99 -8.44
C ALA A 550 -3.84 -15.36 -7.24
N GLY A 551 -4.15 -14.10 -6.90
CA GLY A 551 -3.59 -13.44 -5.72
C GLY A 551 -4.19 -13.88 -4.37
N THR A 552 -5.44 -14.38 -4.34
CA THR A 552 -6.18 -14.65 -3.10
C THR A 552 -6.54 -16.13 -2.85
N ASP A 553 -6.56 -16.98 -3.88
CA ASP A 553 -6.87 -18.40 -3.79
C ASP A 553 -5.69 -19.24 -4.32
N TYR A 554 -5.02 -19.96 -3.42
CA TYR A 554 -3.90 -20.83 -3.77
C TYR A 554 -4.27 -21.89 -4.82
N ALA A 555 -5.51 -22.36 -4.85
CA ALA A 555 -5.95 -23.34 -5.84
C ALA A 555 -6.05 -22.72 -7.24
N ALA A 556 -6.58 -21.49 -7.34
CA ALA A 556 -6.59 -20.73 -8.60
C ALA A 556 -5.17 -20.34 -9.05
N ASN A 557 -4.28 -20.06 -8.10
CA ASN A 557 -2.86 -19.80 -8.34
C ASN A 557 -2.16 -21.02 -8.99
N VAL A 558 -2.31 -22.22 -8.41
CA VAL A 558 -1.79 -23.49 -9.00
C VAL A 558 -2.35 -23.72 -10.41
N ALA A 559 -3.65 -23.52 -10.62
CA ALA A 559 -4.26 -23.67 -11.94
C ALA A 559 -3.72 -22.66 -12.98
N ALA A 560 -3.35 -21.45 -12.55
CA ALA A 560 -2.73 -20.45 -13.40
C ALA A 560 -1.27 -20.80 -13.76
N GLY A 561 -0.44 -21.14 -12.77
CA GLY A 561 0.95 -21.56 -12.98
C GLY A 561 1.07 -22.80 -13.88
N LEU A 562 0.18 -23.78 -13.72
CA LEU A 562 0.13 -24.97 -14.56
C LEU A 562 -0.09 -24.63 -16.05
N ARG A 563 -0.93 -23.65 -16.37
CA ARG A 563 -1.13 -23.16 -17.74
C ARG A 563 0.15 -22.54 -18.32
N ILE A 564 0.93 -21.84 -17.49
CA ILE A 564 2.22 -21.28 -17.91
C ILE A 564 3.17 -22.43 -18.25
N LEU A 565 3.36 -23.41 -17.36
CA LEU A 565 4.22 -24.59 -17.60
C LEU A 565 3.85 -25.36 -18.87
N VAL A 566 2.57 -25.64 -19.09
CA VAL A 566 2.06 -26.27 -20.34
C VAL A 566 2.39 -25.41 -21.57
N SER A 567 2.28 -24.08 -21.49
CA SER A 567 2.64 -23.20 -22.60
C SER A 567 4.13 -23.27 -22.96
N LYS A 568 5.01 -23.41 -21.95
CA LYS A 568 6.47 -23.55 -22.18
C LYS A 568 6.82 -24.90 -22.79
N TRP A 569 6.19 -26.01 -22.36
CA TRP A 569 6.32 -27.31 -23.04
C TRP A 569 5.90 -27.19 -24.50
N ASN A 570 4.71 -26.66 -24.77
CA ASN A 570 4.18 -26.50 -26.13
C ASN A 570 5.10 -25.62 -27.01
N LEU A 571 5.73 -24.58 -26.43
CA LEU A 571 6.74 -23.76 -27.09
C LEU A 571 7.99 -24.58 -27.45
N MET A 572 8.58 -25.32 -26.49
CA MET A 572 9.75 -26.19 -26.73
C MET A 572 9.48 -27.23 -27.84
N GLN A 573 8.28 -27.82 -27.86
CA GLN A 573 7.86 -28.72 -28.95
C GLN A 573 7.81 -28.03 -30.31
N SER A 574 7.34 -26.77 -30.37
CA SER A 574 7.21 -26.01 -31.62
C SER A 574 8.54 -25.58 -32.23
N VAL A 575 9.58 -25.37 -31.40
CA VAL A 575 10.94 -25.02 -31.83
C VAL A 575 11.87 -26.23 -31.97
N GLY A 576 11.37 -27.44 -31.71
CA GLY A 576 12.13 -28.69 -31.83
C GLY A 576 13.10 -28.98 -30.68
N MET A 577 13.08 -28.20 -29.60
CA MET A 577 13.90 -28.41 -28.41
C MET A 577 13.33 -29.53 -27.54
N LYS A 578 13.71 -30.76 -27.87
CA LYS A 578 13.25 -31.99 -27.20
C LYS A 578 14.30 -32.53 -26.23
N VAL A 579 13.85 -33.29 -25.23
CA VAL A 579 14.72 -33.98 -24.27
C VAL A 579 14.42 -35.48 -24.30
N ASN A 580 15.47 -36.30 -24.45
CA ASN A 580 15.44 -37.77 -24.53
C ASN A 580 14.36 -38.30 -25.50
N ASN A 581 13.47 -39.18 -25.03
CA ASN A 581 12.36 -39.73 -25.82
C ASN A 581 11.17 -38.75 -25.97
N ASN A 582 11.20 -37.59 -25.30
CA ASN A 582 10.17 -36.55 -25.35
C ASN A 582 8.76 -37.01 -24.89
N ASP A 583 8.71 -38.01 -24.00
CA ASP A 583 7.51 -38.41 -23.29
C ASP A 583 7.24 -37.46 -22.11
N PRO A 584 6.08 -36.77 -22.04
CA PRO A 584 5.76 -35.87 -20.92
C PRO A 584 5.55 -36.59 -19.58
N ALA A 585 5.32 -37.91 -19.55
CA ALA A 585 5.18 -38.66 -18.29
C ALA A 585 6.50 -38.82 -17.51
N LYS A 586 7.63 -38.36 -18.07
CA LYS A 586 8.98 -38.52 -17.50
C LYS A 586 9.50 -37.20 -16.93
N ILE A 587 9.95 -37.23 -15.67
CA ILE A 587 10.40 -36.04 -14.92
C ILE A 587 11.47 -35.25 -15.68
N GLU A 588 12.53 -35.90 -16.15
CA GLU A 588 13.69 -35.23 -16.76
C GLU A 588 13.39 -34.60 -18.12
N ASN A 589 12.32 -35.01 -18.80
CA ASN A 589 11.98 -34.44 -20.11
C ASN A 589 11.46 -33.00 -20.01
N TRP A 590 11.06 -32.56 -18.82
CA TRP A 590 10.59 -31.20 -18.55
C TRP A 590 11.70 -30.16 -18.43
N PHE A 591 12.98 -30.55 -18.38
CA PHE A 591 14.13 -29.68 -18.10
C PHE A 591 14.15 -28.35 -18.89
N TYR A 592 13.93 -28.42 -20.22
CA TYR A 592 13.84 -27.22 -21.07
C TYR A 592 12.54 -26.41 -20.86
N ALA A 593 11.42 -27.06 -20.52
CA ALA A 593 10.16 -26.37 -20.23
C ALA A 593 10.22 -25.63 -18.88
N THR A 594 10.94 -26.16 -17.88
CA THR A 594 11.21 -25.51 -16.59
C THR A 594 12.22 -24.37 -16.73
N TRP A 595 13.28 -24.53 -17.53
CA TRP A 595 14.19 -23.43 -17.89
C TRP A 595 13.43 -22.28 -18.57
N ALA A 596 12.59 -22.63 -19.56
CA ALA A 596 11.73 -21.66 -20.25
C ALA A 596 10.61 -21.07 -19.36
N TYR A 597 10.21 -21.73 -18.26
CA TYR A 597 9.27 -21.16 -17.28
C TYR A 597 9.88 -19.91 -16.66
N ASN A 598 11.10 -20.04 -16.11
CA ASN A 598 11.80 -18.95 -15.43
C ASN A 598 12.35 -17.87 -16.38
N SER A 599 13.11 -18.23 -17.41
CA SER A 599 13.83 -17.24 -18.25
C SER A 599 13.27 -17.04 -19.67
N GLY A 600 12.20 -17.75 -20.04
CA GLY A 600 11.65 -17.69 -21.40
C GLY A 600 12.56 -18.30 -22.47
N TYR A 601 12.30 -17.95 -23.73
CA TYR A 601 13.01 -18.42 -24.93
C TYR A 601 13.08 -17.29 -25.96
N HIS A 602 14.25 -17.08 -26.55
CA HIS A 602 14.50 -16.07 -27.57
C HIS A 602 14.33 -16.61 -28.99
N ASN A 603 13.52 -15.93 -29.79
CA ASN A 603 13.23 -16.31 -31.17
C ASN A 603 14.33 -15.86 -32.15
N PRO A 604 14.58 -16.61 -33.24
CA PRO A 604 15.49 -16.20 -34.30
C PRO A 604 15.18 -14.81 -34.86
N GLY A 605 16.16 -13.91 -34.82
CA GLY A 605 16.03 -12.55 -35.36
C GLY A 605 15.43 -11.51 -34.42
N GLU A 606 15.24 -11.81 -33.13
CA GLU A 606 14.89 -10.81 -32.11
C GLU A 606 15.92 -9.64 -32.07
N ALA A 607 15.42 -8.42 -31.88
CA ALA A 607 16.27 -7.24 -31.89
C ALA A 607 17.14 -7.14 -30.62
N GLY A 608 18.46 -6.98 -30.79
CA GLY A 608 19.43 -6.87 -29.68
C GLY A 608 20.11 -8.19 -29.28
N THR A 609 19.68 -9.32 -29.84
CA THR A 609 20.31 -10.64 -29.57
C THR A 609 21.65 -10.83 -30.28
N ASN A 610 22.03 -9.92 -31.18
CA ASN A 610 23.20 -10.03 -32.07
C ASN A 610 23.22 -11.27 -32.99
N GLY A 611 22.09 -11.97 -33.12
CA GLY A 611 21.95 -13.20 -33.92
C GLY A 611 21.73 -14.46 -33.09
N ALA A 612 21.97 -14.41 -31.77
CA ALA A 612 21.64 -15.49 -30.85
C ALA A 612 20.12 -15.72 -30.74
N TYR A 613 19.75 -16.95 -30.42
CA TYR A 613 18.39 -17.41 -30.16
C TYR A 613 18.45 -18.69 -29.32
N GLY A 614 17.37 -19.03 -28.60
CA GLY A 614 17.35 -20.16 -27.67
C GLY A 614 17.04 -19.79 -26.21
N LEU A 615 17.33 -20.72 -25.32
CA LEU A 615 17.25 -20.56 -23.86
C LEU A 615 18.47 -19.79 -23.33
N GLY A 616 18.20 -18.77 -22.50
CA GLY A 616 19.18 -17.76 -22.09
C GLY A 616 20.34 -18.27 -21.22
N TRP A 617 21.51 -17.63 -21.35
CA TRP A 617 22.77 -18.04 -20.72
C TRP A 617 22.76 -18.05 -19.19
N LEU A 618 21.91 -17.25 -18.53
CA LEU A 618 21.86 -17.18 -17.06
C LEU A 618 21.67 -18.56 -16.43
N ASN A 619 20.61 -19.29 -16.83
CA ASN A 619 20.32 -20.64 -16.37
C ASN A 619 21.09 -21.73 -17.12
N ASN A 620 22.01 -21.42 -18.06
CA ASN A 620 22.76 -22.48 -18.74
C ASN A 620 23.62 -23.23 -17.70
N PRO A 621 23.50 -24.57 -17.55
CA PRO A 621 24.28 -25.34 -16.58
C PRO A 621 25.81 -25.21 -16.72
N ALA A 622 26.30 -24.81 -17.90
CA ALA A 622 27.70 -24.52 -18.23
C ALA A 622 28.19 -23.09 -17.86
N ASN A 623 27.31 -22.23 -17.33
CA ASN A 623 27.64 -20.87 -16.88
C ASN A 623 28.61 -20.90 -15.67
N PRO A 624 29.80 -20.28 -15.74
CA PRO A 624 30.82 -20.36 -14.66
C PRO A 624 30.41 -19.83 -13.28
N ARG A 625 29.26 -19.17 -13.16
CA ARG A 625 28.66 -18.80 -11.86
C ARG A 625 28.31 -20.03 -11.02
N TYR A 626 27.98 -21.14 -11.67
CA TYR A 626 27.64 -22.41 -11.01
C TYR A 626 28.86 -23.31 -10.98
N ASN A 627 29.11 -23.98 -9.84
CA ASN A 627 30.18 -24.96 -9.74
C ASN A 627 29.88 -26.14 -10.71
N PRO A 628 30.75 -26.45 -11.70
CA PRO A 628 30.50 -27.54 -12.65
C PRO A 628 30.61 -28.93 -12.01
N ALA A 629 31.06 -29.02 -10.75
CA ALA A 629 31.11 -30.24 -9.94
C ALA A 629 30.09 -30.25 -8.78
N ARG A 630 29.02 -29.45 -8.86
CA ARG A 630 27.88 -29.50 -7.92
C ARG A 630 27.15 -30.84 -7.99
N HIS A 631 26.63 -31.32 -6.87
CA HIS A 631 25.69 -32.44 -6.82
C HIS A 631 24.26 -31.98 -7.16
N PRO A 632 23.28 -32.89 -7.36
CA PRO A 632 21.88 -32.51 -7.52
C PRO A 632 21.36 -31.70 -6.33
N PHE A 633 20.57 -30.66 -6.61
CA PHE A 633 19.98 -29.78 -5.60
C PHE A 633 19.02 -30.56 -4.67
N GLY A 634 19.08 -30.26 -3.37
CA GLY A 634 18.25 -30.86 -2.33
C GLY A 634 18.72 -32.23 -1.85
N SER A 635 19.80 -32.79 -2.45
CA SER A 635 20.40 -34.03 -1.95
C SER A 635 21.20 -33.84 -0.66
N ASP A 636 21.58 -32.60 -0.34
CA ASP A 636 21.87 -32.15 1.03
C ASP A 636 20.78 -31.13 1.45
N PRO A 637 20.11 -31.28 2.61
CA PRO A 637 19.15 -30.29 3.12
C PRO A 637 19.70 -28.86 3.29
N HIS A 638 21.02 -28.67 3.37
CA HIS A 638 21.62 -27.33 3.39
C HIS A 638 21.51 -26.59 2.04
N ASP A 639 21.25 -27.30 0.93
CA ASP A 639 21.09 -26.72 -0.41
C ASP A 639 19.97 -25.67 -0.43
N PHE A 640 18.88 -25.90 0.31
CA PHE A 640 17.74 -24.99 0.42
C PHE A 640 18.09 -23.65 1.08
N ALA A 641 19.19 -23.56 1.83
CA ALA A 641 19.72 -22.30 2.35
C ALA A 641 20.71 -21.61 1.38
N HIS A 642 21.19 -22.33 0.35
CA HIS A 642 22.16 -21.86 -0.64
C HIS A 642 21.75 -22.10 -2.11
N PRO A 643 20.48 -21.87 -2.51
CA PRO A 643 19.96 -22.25 -3.83
C PRO A 643 20.60 -21.48 -5.00
N GLN A 644 21.39 -20.43 -4.76
CA GLN A 644 22.09 -19.67 -5.79
C GLN A 644 23.22 -20.44 -6.51
N GLN A 645 23.66 -21.58 -5.97
CA GLN A 645 24.76 -22.37 -6.58
C GLN A 645 24.30 -23.25 -7.78
N TRP A 646 22.99 -23.28 -8.07
CA TRP A 646 22.36 -24.04 -9.15
C TRP A 646 21.57 -23.11 -10.11
N PRO A 647 21.38 -23.49 -11.39
CA PRO A 647 20.38 -22.90 -12.27
C PRO A 647 18.95 -23.34 -11.91
N TYR A 648 17.93 -22.67 -12.44
CA TYR A 648 16.54 -22.83 -12.00
C TYR A 648 15.98 -24.25 -12.18
N GLU A 649 16.12 -24.84 -13.37
CA GLU A 649 15.55 -26.15 -13.70
C GLU A 649 16.18 -27.31 -12.91
N GLU A 650 17.47 -27.21 -12.55
CA GLU A 650 18.10 -28.15 -11.61
C GLU A 650 17.46 -28.12 -10.23
N LYS A 651 16.96 -26.95 -9.78
CA LYS A 651 16.27 -26.83 -8.49
C LYS A 651 14.86 -27.38 -8.54
N VAL A 652 14.12 -27.16 -9.63
CA VAL A 652 12.78 -27.75 -9.84
C VAL A 652 12.87 -29.28 -9.84
N LEU A 653 13.86 -29.86 -10.53
CA LEU A 653 14.13 -31.30 -10.46
C LEU A 653 14.58 -31.72 -9.06
N GLY A 654 15.39 -30.91 -8.37
CA GLY A 654 15.79 -31.16 -6.98
C GLY A 654 14.61 -31.23 -6.01
N PHE A 655 13.70 -30.25 -6.01
CA PHE A 655 12.45 -30.27 -5.23
C PHE A 655 11.54 -31.45 -5.62
N ALA A 656 11.44 -31.79 -6.91
CA ALA A 656 10.70 -32.96 -7.37
C ALA A 656 11.28 -34.29 -6.83
N THR A 657 12.56 -34.31 -6.49
CA THR A 657 13.33 -35.51 -6.10
C THR A 657 13.51 -35.63 -4.58
N TYR A 658 13.79 -34.52 -3.90
CA TYR A 658 14.19 -34.41 -2.50
C TYR A 658 13.47 -33.23 -1.79
N PRO A 659 12.12 -33.21 -1.74
CA PRO A 659 11.38 -32.08 -1.18
C PRO A 659 11.65 -31.89 0.34
N PRO A 660 11.76 -30.64 0.82
CA PRO A 660 12.02 -30.34 2.23
C PRO A 660 10.73 -30.45 3.08
N SER A 661 10.83 -30.04 4.34
CA SER A 661 9.72 -29.98 5.30
C SER A 661 9.43 -28.54 5.75
N GLY A 662 8.23 -28.32 6.28
CA GLY A 662 7.76 -27.03 6.78
C GLY A 662 6.51 -27.16 7.64
N PHE A 663 6.05 -26.07 8.23
CA PHE A 663 4.98 -26.11 9.23
C PHE A 663 3.58 -26.36 8.64
N GLU A 664 2.68 -26.96 9.42
CA GLU A 664 1.23 -26.94 9.20
C GLU A 664 0.39 -26.37 10.36
N ALA A 665 1.05 -26.08 11.48
CA ALA A 665 0.56 -25.38 12.68
C ALA A 665 1.79 -24.92 13.51
N PRO A 666 1.65 -24.09 14.56
CA PRO A 666 2.80 -23.61 15.34
C PRO A 666 3.57 -24.78 15.97
N GLY A 667 4.85 -24.93 15.59
CA GLY A 667 5.71 -26.02 16.07
C GLY A 667 5.40 -27.42 15.51
N VAL A 668 4.54 -27.54 14.47
CA VAL A 668 4.20 -28.82 13.85
C VAL A 668 4.71 -28.87 12.41
N GLU A 669 5.82 -29.57 12.19
CA GLU A 669 6.51 -29.71 10.91
C GLU A 669 6.08 -30.98 10.14
N VAL A 670 5.93 -30.88 8.82
CA VAL A 670 5.56 -31.95 7.88
C VAL A 670 6.31 -31.80 6.55
N PRO A 671 6.53 -32.88 5.77
CA PRO A 671 7.05 -32.77 4.40
C PRO A 671 6.17 -31.89 3.51
N PHE A 672 6.79 -31.12 2.61
CA PHE A 672 6.10 -30.25 1.65
C PHE A 672 5.09 -31.03 0.79
N PHE A 673 5.56 -32.10 0.15
CA PHE A 673 4.78 -33.00 -0.71
C PHE A 673 5.52 -34.33 -0.92
N ARG A 674 4.92 -35.28 -1.66
CA ARG A 674 5.54 -36.56 -2.05
C ARG A 674 6.46 -36.42 -3.26
N ALA A 675 7.70 -36.86 -3.09
CA ALA A 675 8.73 -36.92 -4.14
C ALA A 675 8.38 -37.89 -5.28
N ALA A 676 9.04 -37.69 -6.43
CA ALA A 676 9.04 -38.60 -7.56
C ALA A 676 9.87 -39.86 -7.27
N TRP A 677 9.67 -40.89 -8.08
CA TRP A 677 10.36 -42.18 -7.94
C TRP A 677 11.05 -42.61 -9.23
N TRP A 678 12.11 -43.40 -9.07
CA TRP A 678 12.95 -43.96 -10.13
C TRP A 678 13.18 -45.44 -9.85
N ASN A 679 13.50 -46.23 -10.87
CA ASN A 679 13.76 -47.67 -10.72
C ASN A 679 15.02 -47.98 -9.89
N THR A 680 15.97 -47.04 -9.77
CA THR A 680 17.13 -47.13 -8.87
C THR A 680 17.52 -45.75 -8.32
N GLU A 681 18.16 -45.72 -7.15
CA GLU A 681 18.72 -44.49 -6.57
C GLU A 681 19.85 -43.90 -7.44
N GLY A 682 20.53 -44.73 -8.24
CA GLY A 682 21.52 -44.28 -9.22
C GLY A 682 20.88 -43.49 -10.38
N TYR A 683 19.70 -43.91 -10.84
CA TYR A 683 18.94 -43.17 -11.86
C TYR A 683 18.36 -41.86 -11.31
N ARG A 684 17.95 -41.85 -10.04
CA ARG A 684 17.55 -40.64 -9.31
C ARG A 684 18.71 -39.65 -9.21
N ALA A 685 19.88 -40.09 -8.74
CA ALA A 685 21.07 -39.24 -8.64
C ALA A 685 21.54 -38.71 -10.01
N ALA A 686 21.21 -39.43 -11.10
CA ALA A 686 21.47 -39.04 -12.48
C ALA A 686 20.25 -38.38 -13.18
N ALA A 687 19.30 -37.81 -12.45
CA ALA A 687 18.16 -37.07 -13.03
C ALA A 687 18.55 -35.68 -13.58
N VAL A 688 19.66 -35.10 -13.11
CA VAL A 688 20.20 -33.84 -13.63
C VAL A 688 21.17 -34.12 -14.79
N PRO A 689 21.02 -33.50 -15.98
CA PRO A 689 21.95 -33.65 -17.10
C PRO A 689 23.28 -32.93 -16.81
N ALA A 690 24.40 -33.47 -17.31
CA ALA A 690 25.73 -32.92 -17.03
C ALA A 690 26.02 -31.61 -17.79
N PRO A 691 26.66 -30.59 -17.17
CA PRO A 691 26.85 -29.25 -17.74
C PRO A 691 27.41 -29.16 -19.16
N GLN A 692 28.37 -30.00 -19.53
CA GLN A 692 29.01 -29.96 -20.84
C GLN A 692 28.05 -30.25 -22.02
N LEU A 693 26.86 -30.79 -21.76
CA LEU A 693 25.84 -31.06 -22.78
C LEU A 693 25.18 -29.78 -23.33
N PHE A 694 25.36 -28.64 -22.64
CA PHE A 694 24.74 -27.34 -22.97
C PHE A 694 25.74 -26.31 -23.54
N CYS A 695 26.94 -26.77 -23.89
CA CYS A 695 28.01 -25.94 -24.44
C CYS A 695 28.63 -26.62 -25.67
N THR A 696 28.14 -26.25 -26.86
CA THR A 696 28.57 -26.79 -28.16
C THR A 696 28.85 -25.67 -29.17
N GLY A 697 29.45 -26.04 -30.30
CA GLY A 697 29.64 -25.11 -31.41
C GLY A 697 28.33 -24.54 -31.97
N ASP A 698 27.19 -25.22 -31.81
CA ASP A 698 25.89 -24.77 -32.29
C ASP A 698 25.44 -23.50 -31.54
N ASN A 699 25.61 -23.46 -30.21
CA ASN A 699 25.38 -22.27 -29.39
C ASN A 699 26.64 -21.41 -29.17
N ALA A 700 27.64 -21.50 -30.06
CA ALA A 700 28.89 -20.74 -30.00
C ALA A 700 29.62 -20.82 -28.65
N CYS A 701 29.63 -22.01 -28.04
CA CYS A 701 30.20 -22.28 -26.73
C CYS A 701 31.32 -23.34 -26.81
N ASP A 702 32.54 -22.93 -26.48
CA ASP A 702 33.76 -23.73 -26.56
C ASP A 702 34.07 -24.33 -25.18
N TRP A 703 33.54 -25.52 -24.87
CA TRP A 703 33.72 -26.14 -23.55
C TRP A 703 35.20 -26.34 -23.18
N GLY A 704 35.61 -25.78 -22.04
CA GLY A 704 36.99 -25.77 -21.56
C GLY A 704 37.82 -24.56 -21.98
N SER A 705 37.31 -23.70 -22.87
CA SER A 705 37.88 -22.38 -23.17
C SER A 705 37.49 -21.33 -22.12
N SER A 706 38.18 -20.20 -22.14
CA SER A 706 37.97 -19.07 -21.22
C SER A 706 38.05 -17.74 -21.97
N HIS A 707 36.89 -17.21 -22.34
CA HIS A 707 36.69 -15.91 -22.98
C HIS A 707 36.26 -14.91 -21.90
N THR A 708 36.85 -13.71 -21.90
CA THR A 708 36.53 -12.66 -20.93
C THR A 708 35.42 -11.75 -21.48
N PRO A 709 34.25 -11.64 -20.82
CA PRO A 709 33.18 -10.72 -21.22
C PRO A 709 33.69 -9.28 -21.32
N ASN A 710 33.45 -8.65 -22.47
CA ASN A 710 33.95 -7.30 -22.76
C ASN A 710 32.99 -6.44 -23.61
N ALA A 711 31.77 -6.91 -23.87
CA ALA A 711 30.67 -6.05 -24.31
C ALA A 711 30.18 -5.18 -23.13
N PRO A 712 29.73 -3.93 -23.36
CA PRO A 712 29.42 -3.01 -22.25
C PRO A 712 28.32 -3.51 -21.31
N GLU A 713 27.39 -4.34 -21.81
CA GLU A 713 26.27 -4.89 -21.03
C GLU A 713 26.65 -6.03 -20.06
N VAL A 714 27.86 -6.61 -20.17
CA VAL A 714 28.32 -7.75 -19.35
C VAL A 714 29.78 -7.61 -18.87
N ALA A 715 30.34 -6.39 -18.92
CA ALA A 715 31.71 -6.14 -18.51
C ALA A 715 31.90 -6.33 -16.99
N GLY A 716 32.78 -7.27 -16.61
CA GLY A 716 33.05 -7.65 -15.21
C GLY A 716 32.50 -9.02 -14.83
N GLU A 717 31.70 -9.65 -15.69
CA GLU A 717 31.20 -11.01 -15.47
C GLU A 717 32.31 -12.08 -15.55
N PRO A 718 32.15 -13.25 -14.90
CA PRO A 718 33.14 -14.33 -14.92
C PRO A 718 33.54 -14.78 -16.33
N ALA A 719 34.84 -14.94 -16.56
CA ALA A 719 35.35 -15.52 -17.81
C ALA A 719 34.94 -17.00 -17.93
N GLY A 720 34.61 -17.45 -19.14
CA GLY A 720 33.98 -18.75 -19.36
C GLY A 720 33.98 -19.24 -20.80
N PRO A 721 33.33 -20.38 -21.09
CA PRO A 721 33.41 -21.03 -22.40
C PRO A 721 32.52 -20.38 -23.47
N CYS A 722 31.76 -19.33 -23.15
CA CYS A 722 30.91 -18.66 -24.14
C CYS A 722 31.75 -17.78 -25.09
N ALA A 723 31.81 -18.17 -26.38
CA ALA A 723 32.60 -17.51 -27.40
C ALA A 723 31.78 -16.58 -28.33
N HIS A 724 30.45 -16.47 -28.13
CA HIS A 724 29.60 -15.58 -28.90
C HIS A 724 30.01 -14.10 -28.77
N THR A 725 30.01 -13.36 -29.89
CA THR A 725 30.39 -11.94 -29.94
C THR A 725 29.33 -11.05 -30.60
N ASN A 726 29.19 -9.83 -30.10
CA ASN A 726 28.40 -8.78 -30.74
C ASN A 726 29.00 -8.29 -32.08
N SER A 727 28.28 -7.41 -32.78
CA SER A 727 28.70 -6.84 -34.08
C SER A 727 29.95 -5.94 -34.04
N ALA A 728 30.47 -5.63 -32.84
CA ALA A 728 31.76 -4.96 -32.63
C ALA A 728 32.90 -5.94 -32.27
N GLY A 729 32.64 -7.26 -32.26
CA GLY A 729 33.63 -8.29 -31.91
C GLY A 729 33.87 -8.46 -30.41
N GLN A 730 32.93 -8.03 -29.57
CA GLN A 730 33.02 -8.13 -28.10
C GLN A 730 32.19 -9.30 -27.59
N TYR A 731 32.72 -10.08 -26.64
CA TYR A 731 32.02 -11.19 -25.99
C TYR A 731 30.86 -10.67 -25.15
N ASP A 732 29.64 -11.13 -25.46
CA ASP A 732 28.37 -10.60 -24.92
C ASP A 732 27.52 -11.64 -24.17
N LEU A 733 28.09 -12.83 -23.91
CA LEU A 733 27.49 -13.94 -23.17
C LEU A 733 26.18 -14.52 -23.78
N LYS A 734 25.96 -14.41 -25.10
CA LYS A 734 24.72 -14.89 -25.75
C LYS A 734 24.79 -16.33 -26.31
N CYS A 735 25.43 -17.24 -25.58
CA CYS A 735 25.57 -18.65 -25.95
C CYS A 735 24.31 -19.49 -25.62
N TRP A 736 23.19 -19.12 -26.23
CA TRP A 736 21.86 -19.60 -25.88
C TRP A 736 21.53 -20.95 -26.52
N VAL A 737 20.99 -21.88 -25.73
CA VAL A 737 20.77 -23.27 -26.15
C VAL A 737 19.51 -23.36 -27.00
N HIS A 738 19.63 -23.91 -28.21
CA HIS A 738 18.53 -24.05 -29.17
C HIS A 738 18.50 -25.43 -29.86
N THR A 739 19.18 -26.43 -29.28
CA THR A 739 19.31 -27.79 -29.80
C THR A 739 18.56 -28.82 -28.94
N ALA A 740 18.14 -29.92 -29.56
CA ALA A 740 17.55 -31.05 -28.83
C ALA A 740 18.63 -31.81 -28.04
N LEU A 741 18.28 -32.26 -26.83
CA LEU A 741 19.14 -33.01 -25.92
C LEU A 741 18.71 -34.49 -25.90
N ASN A 742 19.67 -35.41 -25.93
CA ASN A 742 19.43 -36.82 -25.65
C ASN A 742 20.59 -37.38 -24.83
N TYR A 743 20.32 -37.73 -23.57
CA TYR A 743 21.34 -38.20 -22.61
C TYR A 743 20.93 -39.44 -21.81
N LYS A 744 19.63 -39.78 -21.77
CA LYS A 744 19.10 -41.07 -21.29
C LYS A 744 18.49 -41.83 -22.46
N SER A 745 19.00 -43.04 -22.71
CA SER A 745 18.66 -43.84 -23.89
C SER A 745 17.37 -44.64 -23.76
N ASP A 746 17.04 -45.05 -22.54
CA ASP A 746 15.87 -45.81 -22.16
C ASP A 746 15.12 -45.08 -21.04
N CYS A 747 14.25 -44.15 -21.42
CA CYS A 747 13.45 -43.41 -20.43
C CYS A 747 12.34 -44.26 -19.76
N ASP A 748 12.15 -45.53 -20.12
CA ASP A 748 11.25 -46.42 -19.39
C ASP A 748 11.91 -47.09 -18.18
N ASN A 749 13.24 -47.17 -18.19
CA ASN A 749 14.05 -47.64 -17.06
C ASN A 749 14.83 -46.51 -16.34
N GLU A 750 15.46 -45.60 -17.09
CA GLU A 750 16.42 -44.60 -16.59
C GLU A 750 15.77 -43.31 -16.03
N CYS A 751 14.53 -42.99 -16.41
CA CYS A 751 13.88 -41.70 -16.10
C CYS A 751 12.88 -41.80 -14.93
N GLY A 752 12.53 -40.65 -14.35
CA GLY A 752 11.67 -40.53 -13.19
C GLY A 752 10.18 -40.52 -13.51
N HIS A 753 9.38 -40.95 -12.53
CA HIS A 753 7.94 -41.15 -12.63
C HIS A 753 7.16 -40.33 -11.58
N GLU A 754 5.92 -39.98 -11.93
CA GLU A 754 4.95 -39.29 -11.07
C GLU A 754 4.54 -40.12 -9.82
N PHE A 755 4.21 -39.42 -8.74
CA PHE A 755 3.46 -39.95 -7.60
C PHE A 755 2.22 -39.09 -7.35
N ILE A 756 1.02 -39.64 -7.48
CA ILE A 756 -0.22 -38.97 -7.04
C ILE A 756 -0.57 -39.42 -5.62
N ARG A 757 -0.86 -38.46 -4.74
CA ARG A 757 -1.30 -38.72 -3.36
C ARG A 757 -2.82 -38.59 -3.21
N TYR A 758 -3.41 -37.66 -3.95
CA TYR A 758 -4.81 -37.30 -3.89
C TYR A 758 -5.50 -37.73 -5.20
N ASP A 759 -5.65 -39.03 -5.39
CA ASP A 759 -6.27 -39.59 -6.60
C ASP A 759 -7.78 -39.29 -6.68
N TYR A 760 -8.31 -39.16 -7.89
CA TYR A 760 -9.70 -38.79 -8.15
C TYR A 760 -10.53 -40.02 -8.55
N PRO A 761 -11.75 -40.21 -8.03
CA PRO A 761 -12.57 -39.28 -7.25
C PRO A 761 -12.38 -39.34 -5.73
N ASP A 762 -11.66 -40.33 -5.21
CA ASP A 762 -11.63 -40.64 -3.77
C ASP A 762 -11.15 -39.48 -2.89
N PHE A 763 -10.29 -38.60 -3.43
CA PHE A 763 -9.78 -37.41 -2.75
C PHE A 763 -10.25 -36.08 -3.36
N ALA A 764 -11.41 -36.04 -4.04
CA ALA A 764 -11.95 -34.84 -4.68
C ALA A 764 -12.33 -33.68 -3.71
N ALA A 765 -12.28 -33.89 -2.38
CA ALA A 765 -12.61 -32.89 -1.37
C ALA A 765 -11.34 -32.17 -0.85
N GLU A 766 -11.40 -30.84 -0.78
CA GLU A 766 -10.30 -29.99 -0.30
C GLU A 766 -9.94 -30.29 1.18
N PRO A 767 -8.66 -30.49 1.54
CA PRO A 767 -8.25 -30.70 2.92
C PRO A 767 -8.58 -29.51 3.83
N ALA A 768 -9.16 -29.78 5.01
CA ALA A 768 -9.69 -28.75 5.88
C ALA A 768 -8.66 -27.73 6.40
N ASN A 769 -9.10 -26.47 6.50
CA ASN A 769 -8.29 -25.31 6.92
C ASN A 769 -7.68 -25.45 8.33
N GLY A 770 -6.67 -24.63 8.61
CA GLY A 770 -6.06 -24.50 9.94
C GLY A 770 -6.62 -23.32 10.74
N THR A 771 -6.04 -23.11 11.93
CA THR A 771 -6.13 -21.87 12.69
C THR A 771 -4.91 -21.83 13.62
N SER A 772 -3.85 -21.10 13.26
CA SER A 772 -2.62 -21.10 14.05
C SER A 772 -2.71 -20.17 15.28
N TYR A 773 -3.21 -18.95 15.10
CA TYR A 773 -3.56 -18.03 16.20
C TYR A 773 -5.03 -17.61 16.09
N PRO A 774 -5.92 -18.04 17.01
CA PRO A 774 -7.33 -17.68 16.96
C PRO A 774 -7.59 -16.26 17.49
N PRO A 775 -8.48 -15.47 16.86
CA PRO A 775 -8.79 -14.10 17.30
C PRO A 775 -9.66 -14.02 18.57
N ALA A 776 -9.50 -12.92 19.30
CA ALA A 776 -10.28 -12.57 20.49
C ALA A 776 -11.58 -11.84 20.10
N CYS A 777 -12.68 -12.59 20.07
CA CYS A 777 -13.96 -12.10 19.52
C CYS A 777 -15.01 -11.80 20.59
N ASN A 778 -14.60 -11.10 21.65
CA ASN A 778 -15.40 -10.71 22.81
C ASN A 778 -14.70 -9.60 23.61
N THR A 779 -15.41 -8.98 24.55
CA THR A 779 -14.92 -7.87 25.39
C THR A 779 -14.32 -8.32 26.73
N LEU A 780 -13.88 -9.58 26.88
CA LEU A 780 -13.27 -10.05 28.13
C LEU A 780 -12.02 -9.24 28.47
N GLY A 781 -11.94 -8.76 29.72
CA GLY A 781 -10.89 -7.85 30.18
C GLY A 781 -11.26 -6.37 30.15
N LEU A 782 -12.45 -6.00 29.66
CA LEU A 782 -13.00 -4.63 29.73
C LEU A 782 -14.19 -4.51 30.69
N SER A 783 -14.38 -3.31 31.25
CA SER A 783 -15.62 -2.90 31.93
C SER A 783 -16.79 -2.69 30.93
N GLY A 784 -18.03 -2.86 31.38
CA GLY A 784 -19.23 -2.65 30.54
C GLY A 784 -19.38 -1.23 29.98
N ASP A 785 -18.82 -0.22 30.66
CA ASP A 785 -18.83 1.19 30.26
C ASP A 785 -17.59 1.60 29.42
N ALA A 786 -16.80 0.63 28.94
CA ALA A 786 -15.59 0.92 28.17
C ALA A 786 -15.89 1.48 26.77
N LEU A 787 -15.29 2.63 26.45
CA LEU A 787 -15.29 3.17 25.09
C LEU A 787 -14.13 2.55 24.31
N THR A 788 -14.42 1.60 23.43
CA THR A 788 -13.45 0.96 22.53
C THR A 788 -13.32 1.68 21.20
N VAL A 789 -12.11 1.73 20.64
CA VAL A 789 -11.83 2.09 19.24
C VAL A 789 -10.97 0.98 18.65
N ASP A 790 -11.46 0.37 17.58
CA ASP A 790 -10.80 -0.77 16.93
C ASP A 790 -9.70 -0.29 15.94
N ASP A 791 -8.84 -1.19 15.47
CA ASP A 791 -7.75 -0.87 14.52
C ASP A 791 -8.24 -0.68 13.06
N VAL A 792 -9.52 -0.96 12.81
CA VAL A 792 -10.20 -0.85 11.53
C VAL A 792 -11.61 -0.23 11.71
N PRO A 793 -12.18 0.45 10.69
CA PRO A 793 -13.54 0.98 10.79
C PRO A 793 -14.59 -0.13 10.95
N ASP A 794 -15.68 0.14 11.68
CA ASP A 794 -16.83 -0.75 11.96
C ASP A 794 -17.47 -1.44 10.72
N ALA A 795 -17.20 -0.93 9.51
CA ALA A 795 -17.67 -1.50 8.25
C ALA A 795 -16.75 -2.60 7.68
N THR A 796 -15.57 -2.79 8.26
CA THR A 796 -14.61 -3.83 7.89
C THR A 796 -15.17 -5.19 8.29
N ARG A 797 -15.23 -6.13 7.34
CA ARG A 797 -15.69 -7.49 7.59
C ARG A 797 -14.50 -8.38 7.98
N PRO A 798 -14.52 -9.04 9.16
CA PRO A 798 -13.52 -10.04 9.51
C PRO A 798 -13.40 -11.17 8.48
N ILE A 799 -12.17 -11.50 8.09
CA ILE A 799 -11.87 -12.51 7.07
C ILE A 799 -11.59 -13.88 7.73
N GLN A 800 -10.66 -13.96 8.67
CA GLN A 800 -10.27 -15.23 9.33
C GLN A 800 -11.44 -15.87 10.10
N ASN A 801 -12.21 -15.08 10.85
CA ASN A 801 -13.42 -15.55 11.52
C ASN A 801 -14.60 -14.56 11.33
N PRO A 802 -15.45 -14.76 10.32
CA PRO A 802 -16.61 -13.90 10.05
C PRO A 802 -17.64 -13.78 11.20
N ASN A 803 -17.57 -14.63 12.22
CA ASN A 803 -18.44 -14.55 13.41
C ASN A 803 -17.96 -13.51 14.44
N CYS A 804 -16.78 -12.93 14.25
CA CYS A 804 -16.27 -11.82 15.08
C CYS A 804 -16.86 -10.46 14.70
N ASN A 805 -17.71 -10.43 13.67
CA ASN A 805 -18.46 -9.25 13.24
C ASN A 805 -19.42 -8.79 14.35
N GLY A 806 -19.03 -7.72 15.08
CA GLY A 806 -19.87 -7.09 16.11
C GLY A 806 -19.33 -7.13 17.55
N ILE A 807 -18.01 -7.15 17.78
CA ILE A 807 -17.46 -7.00 19.15
C ILE A 807 -17.80 -5.63 19.76
N GLY A 808 -17.94 -4.60 18.93
CA GLY A 808 -18.42 -3.30 19.34
C GLY A 808 -18.71 -2.36 18.16
N LYS A 809 -19.20 -1.18 18.50
CA LYS A 809 -19.15 0.02 17.66
C LYS A 809 -17.92 0.81 18.10
N SER A 810 -17.11 1.34 17.18
CA SER A 810 -16.01 2.23 17.57
C SER A 810 -16.55 3.54 18.12
N PHE A 811 -16.13 3.87 19.34
CA PHE A 811 -16.41 5.14 20.01
C PHE A 811 -15.36 6.17 19.63
N GLY A 812 -15.11 6.35 18.32
CA GLY A 812 -14.00 7.14 17.80
C GLY A 812 -13.58 6.74 16.39
N SER A 813 -12.31 7.00 16.06
CA SER A 813 -11.63 6.52 14.84
C SER A 813 -10.20 6.11 15.17
N PHE A 814 -9.68 5.11 14.45
CA PHE A 814 -8.25 4.85 14.37
C PHE A 814 -7.72 5.38 13.03
N ASP A 815 -6.63 6.14 13.10
CA ASP A 815 -6.03 6.83 11.96
C ASP A 815 -4.49 6.69 12.05
N PHE A 816 -3.83 6.26 10.96
CA PHE A 816 -2.38 6.18 10.90
C PHE A 816 -1.74 7.41 10.24
N ALA A 817 -0.77 8.02 10.90
CA ALA A 817 0.23 8.85 10.24
C ALA A 817 1.48 8.01 9.96
N PHE A 818 2.04 8.08 8.75
CA PHE A 818 3.25 7.32 8.44
C PHE A 818 4.35 8.22 7.83
N ALA A 819 5.61 7.80 7.95
CA ALA A 819 6.81 8.62 7.73
C ALA A 819 7.64 8.19 6.50
N LYS A 820 8.66 9.02 6.18
CA LYS A 820 9.16 9.31 4.81
C LYS A 820 10.47 10.13 4.81
N ASP A 821 11.42 9.89 3.88
CA ASP A 821 12.68 10.67 3.73
C ASP A 821 12.91 11.47 2.39
N ALA A 822 13.25 10.82 1.27
CA ALA A 822 13.63 11.43 -0.02
C ALA A 822 12.52 11.80 -1.06
N ASN A 823 11.75 10.85 -1.64
CA ASN A 823 11.12 11.04 -2.96
C ASN A 823 9.61 11.35 -3.04
N GLY A 824 8.72 11.03 -2.09
CA GLY A 824 7.24 11.17 -2.19
C GLY A 824 6.25 9.99 -1.79
N PHE A 825 6.65 8.99 -0.98
CA PHE A 825 6.04 7.73 -0.47
C PHE A 825 6.03 7.64 1.15
N GLU A 826 5.35 6.68 1.86
CA GLU A 826 5.45 6.16 3.30
C GLU A 826 5.58 4.58 3.53
N SER A 827 6.72 3.96 3.93
CA SER A 827 7.06 2.49 3.89
C SER A 827 7.60 1.94 5.21
N SER A 828 7.53 2.80 6.20
CA SER A 828 6.55 2.56 7.26
C SER A 828 5.44 1.53 6.93
N LYS A 829 4.99 1.34 5.67
CA LYS A 829 4.23 0.14 5.24
C LYS A 829 4.85 -0.95 4.35
N ILE A 830 6.12 -0.92 3.88
CA ILE A 830 6.83 -2.20 3.62
C ILE A 830 6.64 -3.04 4.88
N ASP A 831 6.92 -2.39 6.01
CA ASP A 831 6.91 -2.96 7.33
C ASP A 831 5.58 -2.80 8.09
N LEU A 832 4.47 -2.44 7.42
CA LEU A 832 3.13 -2.59 8.00
C LEU A 832 2.57 -3.89 7.46
N HIS A 833 2.22 -4.79 8.36
CA HIS A 833 1.68 -6.11 8.07
C HIS A 833 0.31 -6.25 8.73
N GLN A 834 -0.58 -7.05 8.15
CA GLN A 834 -1.89 -7.37 8.72
C GLN A 834 -2.05 -8.87 8.89
N LEU A 835 -2.72 -9.29 9.97
CA LEU A 835 -3.09 -10.67 10.26
C LEU A 835 -4.54 -10.74 10.79
N GLY A 836 -5.17 -11.91 10.64
CA GLY A 836 -6.54 -12.18 11.09
C GLY A 836 -6.69 -12.64 12.54
N GLY A 837 -5.65 -12.44 13.36
CA GLY A 837 -5.66 -12.67 14.82
C GLY A 837 -6.20 -11.44 15.58
N GLY A 838 -5.62 -11.14 16.75
CA GLY A 838 -5.90 -9.91 17.52
C GLY A 838 -7.31 -9.86 18.14
N TYR A 839 -7.72 -8.68 18.61
CA TYR A 839 -9.14 -8.33 18.74
C TYR A 839 -9.72 -8.14 17.33
N GLY A 840 -11.03 -7.92 17.19
CA GLY A 840 -11.69 -7.71 15.88
C GLY A 840 -11.69 -8.89 14.89
N SER A 841 -10.79 -9.88 15.08
CA SER A 841 -10.25 -10.73 14.00
C SER A 841 -9.45 -9.94 12.95
N HIS A 842 -8.79 -8.85 13.38
CA HIS A 842 -7.82 -8.07 12.60
C HIS A 842 -6.78 -7.45 13.55
N PHE A 843 -5.50 -7.39 13.16
CA PHE A 843 -4.56 -6.44 13.75
C PHE A 843 -3.46 -6.03 12.76
N TRP A 844 -2.88 -4.85 12.99
CA TRP A 844 -1.68 -4.38 12.33
C TRP A 844 -0.42 -4.63 13.16
N PHE A 845 0.71 -4.93 12.51
CA PHE A 845 2.02 -4.86 13.17
C PHE A 845 3.14 -4.37 12.25
N SER A 846 4.26 -4.01 12.87
CA SER A 846 5.52 -3.55 12.29
C SER A 846 6.69 -3.91 13.19
N HIS A 847 7.88 -3.37 12.98
CA HIS A 847 9.04 -3.56 13.86
C HIS A 847 9.56 -2.23 14.42
N THR A 848 10.23 -2.28 15.57
CA THR A 848 10.81 -1.09 16.23
C THR A 848 12.04 -0.59 15.47
N ARG A 849 12.26 0.74 15.45
CA ARG A 849 13.31 1.40 14.66
C ARG A 849 13.97 2.52 15.46
N ALA A 850 15.29 2.65 15.34
CA ALA A 850 16.05 3.75 15.93
C ALA A 850 15.69 5.10 15.31
N ASP A 851 15.86 6.20 16.05
CA ASP A 851 15.70 7.59 15.55
C ASP A 851 16.86 8.05 14.63
N ASN A 852 17.16 7.24 13.62
CA ASN A 852 18.18 7.46 12.59
C ASN A 852 17.52 7.90 11.25
N ALA A 853 18.23 7.81 10.12
CA ALA A 853 17.64 8.11 8.81
C ALA A 853 16.57 7.08 8.41
N GLU A 854 16.93 5.79 8.43
CA GLU A 854 16.09 4.65 8.06
C GLU A 854 14.86 4.45 8.96
N GLY A 855 14.97 4.72 10.27
CA GLY A 855 13.84 4.61 11.18
C GLY A 855 12.83 5.75 11.02
N ARG A 856 13.28 7.00 10.84
CA ARG A 856 12.38 8.13 10.50
C ARG A 856 11.82 8.04 9.07
N LYS A 857 12.54 7.34 8.19
CA LYS A 857 12.08 6.90 6.87
C LYS A 857 10.94 5.87 7.04
N THR A 858 11.13 4.85 7.85
CA THR A 858 10.17 3.77 8.12
C THR A 858 9.20 4.01 9.30
N GLN A 859 9.06 5.25 9.81
CA GLN A 859 8.27 5.49 11.02
C GLN A 859 6.75 5.35 10.80
N ILE A 860 6.08 4.48 11.55
CA ILE A 860 4.61 4.47 11.69
C ILE A 860 4.22 5.26 12.93
N THR A 861 3.03 5.87 12.95
CA THR A 861 2.35 6.35 14.16
C THR A 861 0.84 6.15 14.03
N GLY A 862 0.33 5.06 14.59
CA GLY A 862 -1.11 4.81 14.74
C GLY A 862 -1.70 5.67 15.86
N THR A 863 -2.93 6.14 15.66
CA THR A 863 -3.63 7.04 16.60
C THR A 863 -5.07 6.58 16.80
N TRP A 864 -5.42 6.15 18.01
CA TRP A 864 -6.82 5.97 18.43
C TRP A 864 -7.35 7.31 18.95
N THR A 865 -8.35 7.88 18.27
CA THR A 865 -9.03 9.13 18.64
C THR A 865 -10.43 8.81 19.14
N PHE A 866 -10.73 9.11 20.40
CA PHE A 866 -11.99 8.72 21.04
C PHE A 866 -13.06 9.82 20.95
N THR A 867 -14.33 9.46 21.14
CA THR A 867 -15.41 10.43 21.39
C THR A 867 -15.08 11.28 22.62
N ALA A 868 -15.51 12.53 22.63
CA ALA A 868 -15.19 13.46 23.71
C ALA A 868 -15.75 12.99 25.07
N ILE A 869 -14.91 13.04 26.11
CA ILE A 869 -15.25 12.74 27.49
C ILE A 869 -14.82 13.87 28.43
N ASP A 870 -15.28 13.82 29.67
CA ASP A 870 -14.89 14.75 30.71
C ASP A 870 -14.80 14.02 32.06
N GLY A 871 -13.57 13.80 32.56
CA GLY A 871 -13.30 13.07 33.80
C GLY A 871 -11.95 12.35 33.81
N LEU A 872 -11.84 11.27 34.58
CA LEU A 872 -10.68 10.37 34.60
C LEU A 872 -11.02 9.05 33.87
N ALA A 873 -10.11 8.58 33.02
CA ALA A 873 -10.24 7.29 32.35
C ALA A 873 -8.97 6.44 32.47
N ARG A 874 -9.14 5.12 32.61
CA ARG A 874 -8.06 4.14 32.45
C ARG A 874 -7.88 3.87 30.96
N VAL A 875 -6.65 4.01 30.47
CA VAL A 875 -6.29 3.64 29.09
C VAL A 875 -5.84 2.19 29.06
N LYS A 876 -6.48 1.40 28.17
CA LYS A 876 -6.10 0.02 27.86
C LYS A 876 -5.83 -0.15 26.35
N VAL A 877 -5.01 -1.13 26.00
CA VAL A 877 -4.66 -1.51 24.63
C VAL A 877 -4.62 -3.04 24.51
N HIS A 878 -5.06 -3.60 23.39
CA HIS A 878 -5.03 -5.05 23.15
C HIS A 878 -3.69 -5.48 22.57
N ILE A 879 -3.17 -6.65 22.98
CA ILE A 879 -1.89 -7.20 22.50
C ILE A 879 -2.13 -8.60 21.90
N PRO A 880 -1.91 -8.80 20.58
CA PRO A 880 -2.11 -10.07 19.88
C PRO A 880 -1.22 -11.22 20.37
N ALA A 881 -1.69 -12.47 20.20
CA ALA A 881 -0.93 -13.70 20.48
C ALA A 881 0.44 -13.79 19.76
N HIS A 882 0.56 -13.18 18.58
CA HIS A 882 1.73 -13.25 17.68
C HIS A 882 2.97 -12.51 18.23
N MET A 883 2.80 -11.73 19.31
CA MET A 883 3.78 -10.79 19.85
C MET A 883 4.76 -11.41 20.86
N SER A 884 5.09 -12.70 20.76
CA SER A 884 6.11 -13.32 21.64
C SER A 884 7.52 -12.73 21.49
N ASP A 885 7.76 -12.04 20.38
CA ASP A 885 8.93 -11.26 19.96
C ASP A 885 8.60 -9.74 19.87
N GLY A 886 7.55 -9.31 20.57
CA GLY A 886 7.13 -7.91 20.67
C GLY A 886 8.07 -7.06 21.54
N GLY A 887 8.38 -5.86 21.08
CA GLY A 887 9.37 -4.97 21.68
C GLY A 887 8.87 -4.13 22.85
N THR A 888 9.77 -3.31 23.39
CA THR A 888 9.46 -2.33 24.45
C THR A 888 9.22 -0.94 23.87
N VAL A 889 7.94 -0.60 23.70
CA VAL A 889 7.46 0.57 22.94
C VAL A 889 7.01 1.72 23.85
N THR A 890 6.86 2.91 23.28
CA THR A 890 6.35 4.09 23.99
C THR A 890 5.03 4.58 23.40
N TYR A 891 3.96 4.50 24.19
CA TYR A 891 2.68 5.15 23.91
C TYR A 891 2.75 6.63 24.32
N THR A 892 2.01 7.49 23.62
CA THR A 892 1.80 8.90 24.01
C THR A 892 0.31 9.20 24.09
N ILE A 893 -0.14 9.76 25.21
CA ILE A 893 -1.56 9.92 25.55
C ILE A 893 -1.87 11.41 25.69
N ASP A 894 -2.75 11.95 24.83
CA ASP A 894 -3.18 13.35 24.85
C ASP A 894 -4.17 13.56 26.02
N THR A 895 -3.64 13.95 27.19
CA THR A 895 -4.45 14.27 28.38
C THR A 895 -4.97 15.71 28.35
N ALA A 896 -5.89 16.04 29.26
CA ALA A 896 -6.33 17.43 29.52
C ALA A 896 -5.18 18.41 29.83
N ASN A 897 -4.00 17.89 30.19
CA ASN A 897 -2.83 18.63 30.65
C ASN A 897 -1.64 18.53 29.68
N GLY A 898 -1.89 18.00 28.47
CA GLY A 898 -0.88 17.75 27.44
C GLY A 898 -0.48 16.28 27.33
N PRO A 899 0.44 15.94 26.40
CA PRO A 899 0.80 14.57 26.10
C PRO A 899 1.63 13.93 27.22
N VAL A 900 1.28 12.70 27.61
CA VAL A 900 2.04 11.88 28.59
C VAL A 900 2.58 10.63 27.91
N ALA A 901 3.87 10.33 28.12
CA ALA A 901 4.54 9.16 27.55
C ALA A 901 4.50 7.97 28.52
N VAL A 902 4.15 6.78 28.03
CA VAL A 902 4.08 5.52 28.80
C VAL A 902 4.87 4.44 28.06
N ARG A 903 5.90 3.88 28.70
CA ARG A 903 6.69 2.77 28.13
C ARG A 903 6.12 1.42 28.57
N ALA A 904 5.88 0.51 27.63
CA ALA A 904 5.29 -0.80 27.86
C ALA A 904 5.91 -1.86 26.95
N ALA A 905 6.00 -3.12 27.41
CA ALA A 905 6.55 -4.23 26.64
C ALA A 905 5.41 -5.05 26.02
N GLN A 906 5.40 -5.19 24.70
CA GLN A 906 4.37 -5.95 23.96
C GLN A 906 4.68 -7.45 23.85
N SER A 907 5.74 -7.96 24.49
CA SER A 907 6.24 -9.35 24.45
C SER A 907 5.30 -10.43 25.05
N THR A 908 4.00 -10.18 25.10
CA THR A 908 3.00 -11.03 25.78
C THR A 908 2.19 -11.87 24.78
N SER A 909 2.31 -13.20 24.85
CA SER A 909 1.55 -14.14 24.00
C SER A 909 0.10 -14.38 24.43
N THR A 910 -0.48 -13.51 25.27
CA THR A 910 -1.75 -13.74 25.98
C THR A 910 -3.01 -13.41 25.19
N ASN A 911 -2.92 -12.70 24.06
CA ASN A 911 -4.07 -12.25 23.25
C ASN A 911 -5.13 -11.50 24.08
N GLY A 912 -4.75 -10.35 24.65
CA GLY A 912 -5.57 -9.69 25.66
C GLY A 912 -5.17 -8.25 26.00
N TRP A 913 -5.94 -7.64 26.91
CA TRP A 913 -5.85 -6.22 27.27
C TRP A 913 -4.75 -5.90 28.29
N MET A 914 -3.88 -4.96 27.92
CA MET A 914 -2.84 -4.35 28.76
C MET A 914 -3.30 -2.97 29.28
N ASN A 915 -2.94 -2.64 30.52
CA ASN A 915 -3.25 -1.36 31.17
C ASN A 915 -2.07 -0.38 31.05
N LEU A 916 -2.33 0.85 30.57
CA LEU A 916 -1.33 1.91 30.43
C LEU A 916 -1.38 2.97 31.55
N GLY A 917 -2.40 2.94 32.42
CA GLY A 917 -2.58 3.88 33.53
C GLY A 917 -3.92 4.62 33.50
N VAL A 918 -4.12 5.55 34.45
CA VAL A 918 -5.31 6.41 34.58
C VAL A 918 -4.92 7.86 34.32
N PHE A 919 -5.70 8.56 33.49
CA PHE A 919 -5.37 9.89 33.00
C PHE A 919 -6.59 10.83 32.99
N PRO A 920 -6.40 12.14 33.22
CA PRO A 920 -7.45 13.15 33.11
C PRO A 920 -7.70 13.56 31.66
N PHE A 921 -8.97 13.63 31.24
CA PHE A 921 -9.37 14.01 29.90
C PHE A 921 -10.49 15.05 29.91
N LYS A 922 -10.44 16.02 29.00
CA LYS A 922 -11.53 16.97 28.77
C LYS A 922 -11.58 17.34 27.29
N GLY A 923 -12.67 16.95 26.61
CA GLY A 923 -12.74 16.99 25.15
C GLY A 923 -12.32 15.64 24.56
N VAL A 924 -11.73 15.66 23.36
CA VAL A 924 -11.39 14.47 22.55
C VAL A 924 -10.06 13.84 23.01
N PRO A 925 -10.07 12.64 23.62
CA PRO A 925 -8.85 11.92 23.98
C PRO A 925 -8.14 11.35 22.75
N LYS A 926 -6.82 11.19 22.83
CA LYS A 926 -6.07 10.37 21.87
C LYS A 926 -5.02 9.51 22.55
N VAL A 927 -4.76 8.37 21.95
CA VAL A 927 -3.63 7.49 22.25
C VAL A 927 -2.85 7.30 20.97
N HIS A 928 -1.54 7.53 21.02
CA HIS A 928 -0.60 7.38 19.91
C HIS A 928 0.39 6.27 20.21
N LEU A 929 0.74 5.47 19.21
CA LEU A 929 1.82 4.48 19.25
C LEU A 929 2.60 4.52 17.93
N GLY A 930 3.92 4.54 17.99
CA GLY A 930 4.78 4.55 16.79
C GLY A 930 5.97 3.61 16.88
N THR A 931 6.64 3.39 15.74
CA THR A 931 7.78 2.44 15.63
C THR A 931 9.10 2.97 16.17
N ILE A 932 9.23 4.29 16.40
CA ILE A 932 10.48 4.89 16.90
C ILE A 932 10.71 4.53 18.38
N ASP A 933 11.79 3.81 18.64
CA ASP A 933 12.35 3.58 19.99
C ASP A 933 13.87 3.89 19.98
N GLN A 934 14.48 4.08 21.14
CA GLN A 934 15.92 4.36 21.24
C GLN A 934 16.82 3.19 20.86
N THR A 935 16.28 1.97 20.86
CA THR A 935 17.02 0.70 20.75
C THR A 935 16.60 -0.19 19.58
N GLY A 936 15.58 0.18 18.80
CA GLY A 936 15.05 -0.65 17.71
C GLY A 936 15.98 -0.77 16.50
N ASP A 937 16.13 -1.98 15.98
CA ASP A 937 16.97 -2.34 14.82
C ASP A 937 16.19 -3.02 13.67
N GLY A 938 14.86 -3.03 13.76
CA GLY A 938 13.97 -3.72 12.82
C GLY A 938 13.67 -5.18 13.19
N THR A 939 14.11 -5.69 14.36
CA THR A 939 13.85 -7.09 14.77
C THR A 939 12.65 -7.26 15.71
N GLU A 940 12.48 -6.43 16.76
CA GLU A 940 11.37 -6.55 17.69
C GLU A 940 10.05 -6.02 17.10
N LYS A 941 8.93 -6.71 17.27
CA LYS A 941 7.62 -6.27 16.72
C LYS A 941 6.95 -5.15 17.52
N VAL A 942 6.12 -4.34 16.86
CA VAL A 942 5.14 -3.44 17.47
C VAL A 942 3.78 -3.60 16.78
N ALA A 943 2.70 -3.74 17.56
CA ALA A 943 1.34 -3.94 17.05
C ALA A 943 0.38 -2.80 17.41
N TRP A 944 -0.56 -2.54 16.49
CA TRP A 944 -1.78 -1.77 16.71
C TRP A 944 -2.96 -2.71 16.52
N ASP A 945 -3.70 -2.88 17.61
CA ASP A 945 -4.92 -3.64 17.74
C ASP A 945 -5.95 -2.65 18.35
N ALA A 946 -7.01 -3.10 19.03
CA ALA A 946 -7.95 -2.18 19.67
C ALA A 946 -7.35 -1.40 20.87
N ALA A 947 -7.88 -0.20 21.12
CA ALA A 947 -7.63 0.58 22.35
C ALA A 947 -8.96 0.93 23.06
N ALA A 948 -8.91 1.13 24.37
CA ALA A 948 -10.10 1.36 25.19
C ALA A 948 -9.89 2.42 26.29
N LEU A 949 -10.93 3.19 26.55
CA LEU A 949 -11.06 4.06 27.73
C LEU A 949 -12.13 3.50 28.66
N GLU A 950 -11.72 3.00 29.82
CA GLU A 950 -12.65 2.64 30.90
C GLU A 950 -12.80 3.83 31.86
N PRO A 951 -13.95 4.01 32.53
CA PRO A 951 -14.00 4.84 33.73
C PRO A 951 -13.00 4.34 34.79
N ALA A 952 -12.51 5.25 35.63
CA ALA A 952 -11.47 4.97 36.63
C ALA A 952 -11.97 4.13 37.86
N TYR A 953 -12.83 3.13 37.63
CA TYR A 953 -13.30 2.19 38.65
C TYR A 953 -12.14 1.49 39.36
N GLY A 954 -12.20 1.42 40.69
CA GLY A 954 -11.23 0.67 41.48
C GLY A 954 -11.26 -0.83 41.16
N GLN A 955 -10.11 -1.35 40.73
CA GLN A 955 -9.70 -2.73 40.98
C GLN A 955 -8.27 -2.68 41.52
N ASP A 956 -8.15 -2.10 42.71
CA ASP A 956 -7.18 -2.57 43.69
C ASP A 956 -7.64 -3.95 44.22
N GLU A 957 -6.71 -4.72 44.79
CA GLU A 957 -7.01 -6.06 45.35
C GLU A 957 -7.76 -5.99 46.70
N GLN A 958 -8.27 -4.81 47.06
CA GLN A 958 -8.95 -4.53 48.33
C GLN A 958 -10.47 -4.29 48.13
N GLY A 959 -10.88 -3.67 47.01
CA GLY A 959 -12.27 -3.60 46.58
C GLY A 959 -13.08 -2.44 47.17
N ASP A 960 -12.43 -1.39 47.66
CA ASP A 960 -13.10 -0.23 48.27
C ASP A 960 -13.64 0.76 47.23
N TYR A 961 -14.85 0.50 46.76
CA TYR A 961 -15.62 1.38 45.87
C TYR A 961 -15.78 2.79 46.45
N ASN A 962 -15.35 3.82 45.72
CA ASN A 962 -15.33 5.21 46.19
C ASN A 962 -16.38 6.10 45.48
N PRO A 963 -16.85 7.18 46.13
CA PRO A 963 -18.07 7.87 45.72
C PRO A 963 -17.89 8.91 44.61
N SER A 964 -18.98 9.16 43.88
CA SER A 964 -19.15 10.40 43.12
C SER A 964 -19.80 11.46 44.02
N PHE A 965 -19.10 12.57 44.29
CA PHE A 965 -19.71 13.72 44.98
C PHE A 965 -20.52 14.55 44.00
N HIS A 966 -21.83 14.56 44.17
CA HIS A 966 -22.75 15.39 43.39
C HIS A 966 -23.49 16.36 44.30
N ASN A 967 -23.74 17.56 43.80
CA ASN A 967 -24.50 18.57 44.49
C ASN A 967 -25.99 18.25 44.37
N ASP A 968 -26.73 18.26 45.47
CA ASP A 968 -28.14 17.85 45.47
C ASP A 968 -29.04 18.89 44.81
N GLY A 969 -28.71 20.19 44.93
CA GLY A 969 -29.47 21.28 44.34
C GLY A 969 -29.25 21.49 42.83
N SER A 970 -28.05 21.20 42.30
CA SER A 970 -27.73 21.35 40.87
C SER A 970 -27.61 20.04 40.08
N LYS A 971 -27.51 18.89 40.77
CA LYS A 971 -27.19 17.56 40.22
C LYS A 971 -25.89 17.49 39.41
N MET A 972 -24.94 18.38 39.70
CA MET A 972 -23.62 18.43 39.08
C MET A 972 -22.54 17.85 40.01
N CYS A 973 -21.49 17.27 39.42
CA CYS A 973 -20.39 16.61 40.13
C CYS A 973 -19.26 17.59 40.49
N LEU A 974 -18.67 17.39 41.68
CA LEU A 974 -17.51 18.12 42.19
C LEU A 974 -16.24 17.74 41.40
N LEU A 975 -15.61 18.66 40.69
CA LEU A 975 -14.50 18.36 39.78
C LEU A 975 -13.48 19.50 39.72
N LEU A 976 -12.22 19.20 39.38
CA LEU A 976 -11.23 20.24 39.07
C LEU A 976 -11.64 21.06 37.85
N ARG A 977 -11.30 22.35 37.83
CA ARG A 977 -11.41 23.16 36.61
C ARG A 977 -10.54 22.58 35.51
N GLY A 978 -11.17 22.23 34.39
CA GLY A 978 -10.49 21.67 33.22
C GLY A 978 -9.99 20.23 33.34
N ASN A 979 -10.14 19.57 34.50
CA ASN A 979 -9.34 18.40 34.91
C ASN A 979 -7.83 18.70 34.94
N THR A 980 -7.47 19.93 35.35
CA THR A 980 -6.09 20.41 35.42
C THR A 980 -5.59 20.48 36.86
N PRO A 981 -4.83 19.48 37.33
CA PRO A 981 -4.30 19.46 38.68
C PRO A 981 -3.08 20.39 38.78
N ALA A 982 -3.12 21.26 39.77
CA ALA A 982 -2.04 22.15 40.16
C ALA A 982 -2.27 22.60 41.60
N ASN A 983 -1.21 22.97 42.31
CA ASN A 983 -1.38 23.63 43.62
C ASN A 983 -2.04 25.01 43.40
N GLY A 984 -3.23 25.21 43.96
CA GLY A 984 -4.13 26.33 43.68
C GLY A 984 -5.16 26.10 42.57
N ALA A 985 -5.27 24.91 41.98
CA ALA A 985 -6.29 24.59 40.97
C ALA A 985 -7.71 24.72 41.55
N VAL A 986 -8.58 25.47 40.86
CA VAL A 986 -9.94 25.78 41.33
C VAL A 986 -10.87 24.59 41.13
N VAL A 987 -11.68 24.27 42.13
CA VAL A 987 -12.74 23.25 42.04
C VAL A 987 -14.06 23.90 41.62
N GLU A 988 -14.80 23.22 40.75
CA GLU A 988 -16.07 23.67 40.16
C GLU A 988 -17.08 22.51 40.03
N GLN A 989 -18.34 22.83 39.74
CA GLN A 989 -19.36 21.81 39.44
C GLN A 989 -19.55 21.68 37.92
N ARG A 990 -19.62 20.45 37.40
CA ARG A 990 -19.91 20.14 35.98
C ARG A 990 -20.79 18.90 35.85
N ALA A 991 -21.32 18.63 34.66
CA ALA A 991 -22.24 17.51 34.45
C ALA A 991 -21.64 16.15 34.88
N CYS A 992 -22.36 15.40 35.72
CA CYS A 992 -21.95 14.04 36.10
C CYS A 992 -22.03 13.09 34.87
N ASN A 993 -21.05 12.20 34.74
CA ASN A 993 -21.03 11.12 33.75
C ASN A 993 -20.20 9.92 34.26
N ALA A 994 -20.04 8.85 33.48
CA ALA A 994 -19.29 7.66 33.90
C ALA A 994 -17.84 7.97 34.34
N PHE A 995 -17.14 8.86 33.63
CA PHE A 995 -15.75 9.24 33.89
C PHE A 995 -15.58 10.25 35.04
N THR A 996 -16.69 10.81 35.56
CA THR A 996 -16.66 11.59 36.82
C THR A 996 -16.84 10.70 38.05
N THR A 997 -17.16 9.41 37.87
CA THR A 997 -17.19 8.45 38.98
C THR A 997 -15.77 8.11 39.43
N ASN A 998 -15.57 7.88 40.74
CA ASN A 998 -14.26 7.64 41.35
C ASN A 998 -13.19 8.73 41.11
N TYR A 999 -13.57 9.93 40.64
CA TYR A 999 -12.63 11.06 40.42
C TYR A 999 -11.79 11.35 41.67
N TRP A 1000 -12.43 11.26 42.85
CA TRP A 1000 -11.81 11.43 44.15
C TRP A 1000 -11.59 10.09 44.86
N HIS A 1001 -10.61 10.08 45.75
CA HIS A 1001 -10.35 9.04 46.74
C HIS A 1001 -10.49 9.65 48.14
N LEU A 1002 -11.19 8.93 49.02
CA LEU A 1002 -11.28 9.29 50.44
C LEU A 1002 -10.18 8.59 51.24
N ASN A 1003 -9.24 9.37 51.74
CA ASN A 1003 -8.23 8.92 52.71
C ASN A 1003 -8.77 9.19 54.13
N GLU A 1004 -9.30 8.18 54.82
CA GLU A 1004 -9.79 8.37 56.21
C GLU A 1004 -8.62 8.58 57.17
N LEU A 1005 -8.64 9.70 57.88
CA LEU A 1005 -7.61 10.08 58.84
C LEU A 1005 -7.95 9.60 60.25
N ARG A 1006 -9.24 9.70 60.63
CA ARG A 1006 -9.79 9.29 61.93
C ARG A 1006 -11.32 9.38 61.94
N THR A 1007 -11.94 8.61 62.81
CA THR A 1007 -13.35 8.76 63.18
C THR A 1007 -13.46 9.47 64.54
N GLU A 1008 -14.34 10.47 64.66
CA GLU A 1008 -14.67 11.16 65.91
C GLU A 1008 -16.13 10.89 66.32
N GLY A 1009 -16.47 11.05 67.60
CA GLY A 1009 -17.83 10.88 68.12
C GLY A 1009 -18.04 9.63 68.99
N SER A 1010 -19.30 9.24 69.21
CA SER A 1010 -19.65 8.05 70.01
C SER A 1010 -21.08 7.56 69.74
N GLY A 1011 -21.31 6.25 69.90
CA GLY A 1011 -22.62 5.64 69.64
C GLY A 1011 -22.98 5.67 68.16
N THR A 1012 -24.20 6.09 67.82
CA THR A 1012 -24.70 6.21 66.44
C THR A 1012 -24.32 7.52 65.75
N SER A 1013 -23.56 8.40 66.42
CA SER A 1013 -23.11 9.68 65.89
C SER A 1013 -21.58 9.65 65.76
N LEU A 1014 -21.12 9.05 64.66
CA LEU A 1014 -19.72 8.98 64.26
C LEU A 1014 -19.49 9.90 63.04
N SER A 1015 -18.47 10.75 63.13
CA SER A 1015 -18.03 11.63 62.04
C SER A 1015 -16.70 11.12 61.50
N HIS A 1016 -16.69 10.65 60.26
CA HIS A 1016 -15.48 10.24 59.55
C HIS A 1016 -14.76 11.47 59.01
N ILE A 1017 -13.55 11.74 59.51
CA ILE A 1017 -12.73 12.86 59.07
C ILE A 1017 -11.71 12.35 58.06
N VAL A 1018 -11.80 12.91 56.85
CA VAL A 1018 -11.11 12.43 55.65
C VAL A 1018 -10.28 13.54 55.02
N GLN A 1019 -9.24 13.15 54.30
CA GLN A 1019 -8.72 13.92 53.18
C GLN A 1019 -9.47 13.51 51.91
N ILE A 1020 -9.83 14.48 51.09
CA ILE A 1020 -10.38 14.25 49.75
C ILE A 1020 -9.23 14.45 48.76
N VAL A 1021 -8.82 13.37 48.08
CA VAL A 1021 -7.63 13.30 47.24
C VAL A 1021 -8.04 13.11 45.78
N ASP A 1022 -7.48 13.88 44.84
CA ASP A 1022 -7.68 13.63 43.40
C ASP A 1022 -6.93 12.36 42.97
N ARG A 1023 -7.61 11.44 42.29
CA ARG A 1023 -6.98 10.23 41.76
C ARG A 1023 -6.04 10.47 40.59
N GLY A 1024 -6.17 11.60 39.88
CA GLY A 1024 -5.31 11.95 38.74
C GLY A 1024 -3.93 12.49 39.12
N SER A 1025 -3.81 13.15 40.27
CA SER A 1025 -2.58 13.87 40.68
C SER A 1025 -2.08 13.61 42.10
N HIS A 1026 -2.91 12.98 42.95
CA HIS A 1026 -2.65 12.79 44.37
C HIS A 1026 -2.50 14.10 45.18
N LEU A 1027 -3.08 15.20 44.69
CA LEU A 1027 -3.29 16.44 45.45
C LEU A 1027 -4.55 16.35 46.31
N CYS A 1028 -4.62 17.19 47.35
CA CYS A 1028 -5.71 17.21 48.33
C CYS A 1028 -6.58 18.47 48.20
N LEU A 1029 -7.89 18.28 48.32
CA LEU A 1029 -8.90 19.34 48.41
C LEU A 1029 -8.65 20.21 49.65
N THR A 1030 -8.63 21.52 49.47
CA THR A 1030 -8.37 22.51 50.54
C THR A 1030 -9.14 23.81 50.33
N VAL A 1031 -9.20 24.64 51.37
CA VAL A 1031 -9.63 26.04 51.24
C VAL A 1031 -8.43 26.90 50.82
N ALA A 1032 -8.60 27.78 49.83
CA ALA A 1032 -7.52 28.64 49.34
C ALA A 1032 -6.84 29.43 50.47
N GLY A 1033 -5.52 29.26 50.60
CA GLY A 1033 -4.71 29.87 51.66
C GLY A 1033 -5.05 29.42 53.09
N GLY A 1034 -5.83 28.35 53.24
CA GLY A 1034 -6.34 27.88 54.53
C GLY A 1034 -7.24 28.88 55.25
N SER A 1035 -7.94 29.72 54.49
CA SER A 1035 -8.83 30.80 54.99
C SER A 1035 -10.04 30.27 55.76
N THR A 1036 -10.54 31.05 56.72
CA THR A 1036 -11.81 30.80 57.44
C THR A 1036 -12.96 31.70 57.00
N ALA A 1037 -12.76 32.54 55.97
CA ALA A 1037 -13.79 33.44 55.47
C ALA A 1037 -14.84 32.73 54.60
N SER A 1038 -16.11 33.11 54.77
CA SER A 1038 -17.19 32.77 53.83
C SER A 1038 -16.90 33.36 52.45
N GLY A 1039 -17.17 32.61 51.39
CA GLY A 1039 -16.82 32.95 50.00
C GLY A 1039 -15.37 32.65 49.61
N ALA A 1040 -14.54 32.08 50.50
CA ALA A 1040 -13.20 31.62 50.13
C ALA A 1040 -13.29 30.40 49.19
N ALA A 1041 -12.52 30.41 48.11
CA ALA A 1041 -12.54 29.37 47.08
C ALA A 1041 -12.03 28.02 47.60
N ILE A 1042 -12.64 26.94 47.09
CA ILE A 1042 -12.11 25.58 47.25
C ILE A 1042 -11.15 25.30 46.10
N VAL A 1043 -9.97 24.79 46.43
CA VAL A 1043 -8.86 24.52 45.51
C VAL A 1043 -8.16 23.22 45.89
N GLU A 1044 -7.19 22.77 45.10
CA GLU A 1044 -6.24 21.73 45.50
C GLU A 1044 -4.92 22.30 46.02
N ALA A 1045 -4.25 21.52 46.86
CA ALA A 1045 -2.86 21.73 47.28
C ALA A 1045 -2.14 20.40 47.52
N THR A 1046 -0.82 20.45 47.73
CA THR A 1046 -0.05 19.29 48.19
C THR A 1046 -0.60 18.77 49.52
N CYS A 1047 -0.85 17.46 49.60
CA CYS A 1047 -1.44 16.83 50.78
C CYS A 1047 -0.58 17.00 52.05
N ASP A 1048 -1.17 17.53 53.11
CA ASP A 1048 -0.66 17.51 54.48
C ASP A 1048 -1.79 17.05 55.42
N VAL A 1049 -1.61 15.87 56.02
CA VAL A 1049 -2.59 15.26 56.95
C VAL A 1049 -2.84 16.12 58.20
N ASN A 1050 -1.94 17.08 58.50
CA ASN A 1050 -2.00 17.93 59.68
C ASN A 1050 -2.70 19.29 59.43
N ASP A 1051 -2.85 19.72 58.17
CA ASP A 1051 -3.56 20.97 57.87
C ASP A 1051 -5.07 20.75 57.94
N ALA A 1052 -5.69 21.28 58.99
CA ALA A 1052 -7.14 21.24 59.17
C ALA A 1052 -7.93 21.85 57.99
N ALA A 1053 -7.32 22.67 57.12
CA ALA A 1053 -7.98 23.15 55.90
C ALA A 1053 -8.14 22.06 54.83
N GLN A 1054 -7.38 20.97 54.92
CA GLN A 1054 -7.47 19.79 54.06
C GLN A 1054 -8.29 18.65 54.69
N GLN A 1055 -8.73 18.83 55.94
CA GLN A 1055 -9.54 17.86 56.67
C GLN A 1055 -11.01 18.20 56.48
N TRP A 1056 -11.77 17.20 56.04
CA TRP A 1056 -13.18 17.32 55.70
C TRP A 1056 -14.02 16.29 56.45
N SER A 1057 -15.28 16.59 56.70
CA SER A 1057 -16.25 15.63 57.21
C SER A 1057 -17.64 15.92 56.62
N PHE A 1058 -18.48 14.89 56.60
CA PHE A 1058 -19.81 14.94 56.01
C PHE A 1058 -20.84 15.01 57.14
N GLY A 1059 -21.36 16.21 57.41
CA GLY A 1059 -22.38 16.43 58.44
C GLY A 1059 -23.78 16.23 57.89
N THR A 1060 -24.68 15.58 58.63
CA THR A 1060 -26.09 15.47 58.22
C THR A 1060 -26.78 16.83 58.25
N LEU A 1061 -27.33 17.26 57.11
CA LEU A 1061 -28.19 18.44 56.97
C LEU A 1061 -29.64 17.98 56.87
N THR A 1062 -30.57 18.78 57.41
CA THR A 1062 -32.02 18.50 57.37
C THR A 1062 -32.77 19.71 56.82
N ASN A 1063 -33.77 19.50 55.96
CA ASN A 1063 -34.61 20.57 55.41
C ASN A 1063 -35.92 20.73 56.20
N THR A 1064 -36.72 21.74 55.86
CA THR A 1064 -38.02 22.06 56.50
C THR A 1064 -39.10 20.99 56.30
N GLU A 1065 -38.93 20.09 55.33
CA GLU A 1065 -39.80 18.93 55.07
C GLU A 1065 -39.27 17.63 55.72
N SER A 1066 -38.22 17.72 56.55
CA SER A 1066 -37.54 16.59 57.21
C SER A 1066 -36.82 15.61 56.27
N PHE A 1067 -36.50 15.99 55.04
CA PHE A 1067 -35.51 15.29 54.23
C PHE A 1067 -34.10 15.56 54.77
N THR A 1068 -33.25 14.52 54.74
CA THR A 1068 -31.85 14.59 55.17
C THR A 1068 -30.90 14.31 54.02
N SER A 1069 -29.84 15.12 53.90
CA SER A 1069 -28.70 14.87 52.99
C SER A 1069 -27.38 15.13 53.74
N GLU A 1070 -26.22 14.97 53.10
CA GLU A 1070 -24.93 15.34 53.71
C GLU A 1070 -24.52 16.77 53.29
N GLY A 1071 -23.74 17.41 54.15
CA GLY A 1071 -23.05 18.66 53.87
C GLY A 1071 -21.55 18.49 54.09
N LEU A 1072 -20.76 18.73 53.05
CA LEU A 1072 -19.30 18.68 53.10
C LEU A 1072 -18.76 19.91 53.87
N HIS A 1073 -18.33 19.73 55.11
CA HIS A 1073 -17.78 20.80 55.95
C HIS A 1073 -16.27 20.69 56.18
N ASN A 1074 -15.63 21.84 56.33
CA ASN A 1074 -14.20 21.96 56.57
C ASN A 1074 -13.87 22.01 58.07
N MET A 1075 -12.91 21.20 58.54
CA MET A 1075 -12.60 21.11 59.97
C MET A 1075 -11.89 22.34 60.56
N LYS A 1076 -11.35 23.25 59.73
CA LYS A 1076 -10.68 24.48 60.19
C LYS A 1076 -11.63 25.67 60.35
N SER A 1077 -12.65 25.75 59.51
CA SER A 1077 -13.58 26.89 59.45
C SER A 1077 -14.98 26.59 59.98
N GLY A 1078 -15.40 25.32 60.01
CA GLY A 1078 -16.78 24.92 60.28
C GLY A 1078 -17.76 25.31 59.16
N LEU A 1079 -17.26 25.77 58.01
CA LEU A 1079 -18.05 26.20 56.87
C LEU A 1079 -18.24 25.06 55.86
N TYR A 1080 -19.32 25.14 55.09
CA TYR A 1080 -19.79 24.12 54.15
C TYR A 1080 -19.47 24.50 52.71
N VAL A 1081 -19.11 23.51 51.88
CA VAL A 1081 -18.86 23.69 50.45
C VAL A 1081 -20.17 23.91 49.70
N GLY A 1082 -20.21 24.88 48.80
CA GLY A 1082 -21.28 25.05 47.82
C GLY A 1082 -20.82 25.90 46.61
N PRO A 1083 -21.57 25.90 45.51
CA PRO A 1083 -21.29 26.78 44.38
C PRO A 1083 -21.38 28.24 44.80
N LYS A 1084 -20.44 29.05 44.31
CA LYS A 1084 -20.44 30.50 44.54
C LYS A 1084 -21.81 31.09 44.15
N ASP A 1085 -22.33 31.98 45.00
CA ASP A 1085 -23.61 32.67 44.83
C ASP A 1085 -24.83 31.72 44.64
N SER A 1086 -24.75 30.47 45.13
CA SER A 1086 -25.76 29.40 44.96
C SER A 1086 -26.08 29.08 43.49
N ALA A 1087 -25.14 29.33 42.59
CA ALA A 1087 -25.34 29.12 41.16
C ALA A 1087 -25.56 27.62 40.85
N LYS A 1088 -26.62 27.30 40.12
CA LYS A 1088 -26.91 25.93 39.61
C LYS A 1088 -26.37 25.68 38.19
N THR A 1089 -25.44 26.52 37.74
CA THR A 1089 -24.85 26.46 36.40
C THR A 1089 -23.51 25.72 36.38
N GLU A 1090 -23.22 25.07 35.26
CA GLU A 1090 -21.94 24.41 34.99
C GLU A 1090 -20.77 25.42 35.02
N GLY A 1091 -19.61 24.98 35.51
CA GLY A 1091 -18.41 25.80 35.65
C GLY A 1091 -18.45 26.78 36.84
N ALA A 1092 -19.52 26.78 37.65
CA ALA A 1092 -19.56 27.58 38.88
C ALA A 1092 -18.48 27.10 39.86
N PRO A 1093 -17.58 27.99 40.32
CA PRO A 1093 -16.52 27.63 41.26
C PRO A 1093 -17.10 27.34 42.65
N MET A 1094 -16.46 26.41 43.36
CA MET A 1094 -16.82 26.07 44.73
C MET A 1094 -16.23 27.06 45.73
N THR A 1095 -17.00 27.36 46.77
CA THR A 1095 -16.58 28.19 47.91
C THR A 1095 -17.06 27.57 49.22
N GLN A 1096 -16.33 27.80 50.32
CA GLN A 1096 -16.89 27.55 51.65
C GLN A 1096 -17.83 28.70 52.04
N ARG A 1097 -18.93 28.40 52.75
CA ARG A 1097 -19.86 29.39 53.31
C ARG A 1097 -20.61 28.86 54.53
N ALA A 1098 -21.27 29.74 55.28
CA ALA A 1098 -22.21 29.34 56.32
C ALA A 1098 -23.42 28.61 55.71
N LEU A 1099 -24.15 27.84 56.51
CA LEU A 1099 -25.46 27.30 56.11
C LEU A 1099 -26.49 28.44 56.03
N ASP A 1100 -27.33 28.43 55.00
CA ASP A 1100 -28.54 29.25 54.94
C ASP A 1100 -29.66 28.53 55.72
N LEU A 1101 -30.14 29.12 56.82
CA LEU A 1101 -30.92 28.45 57.85
C LEU A 1101 -32.24 29.16 58.18
N ASP A 1102 -33.31 28.38 58.32
CA ASP A 1102 -34.55 28.77 59.00
C ASP A 1102 -34.79 27.81 60.18
N GLY A 1103 -34.60 28.31 61.40
CA GLY A 1103 -34.49 27.46 62.59
C GLY A 1103 -33.29 26.50 62.48
N ASP A 1104 -33.55 25.20 62.70
CA ASP A 1104 -32.57 24.13 62.56
C ASP A 1104 -32.51 23.54 61.12
N HIS A 1105 -33.24 24.13 60.16
CA HIS A 1105 -33.40 23.59 58.81
C HIS A 1105 -32.59 24.38 57.76
N VAL A 1106 -31.92 23.67 56.84
CA VAL A 1106 -31.20 24.28 55.72
C VAL A 1106 -32.15 24.59 54.55
N LEU A 1107 -32.08 25.82 54.03
CA LEU A 1107 -32.89 26.28 52.90
C LEU A 1107 -32.19 26.09 51.53
N ASP A 1108 -30.88 26.28 51.47
CA ASP A 1108 -30.12 26.23 50.20
C ASP A 1108 -29.71 24.79 49.85
N ASP A 1109 -30.46 24.17 48.94
CA ASP A 1109 -30.19 22.84 48.40
C ASP A 1109 -28.84 22.71 47.68
N THR A 1110 -28.20 23.83 47.29
CA THR A 1110 -26.85 23.82 46.72
C THR A 1110 -25.75 23.67 47.76
N GLN A 1111 -26.08 23.57 49.06
CA GLN A 1111 -25.12 23.19 50.11
C GLN A 1111 -25.14 21.69 50.43
N TRP A 1112 -26.08 20.95 49.84
CA TRP A 1112 -26.23 19.51 50.07
C TRP A 1112 -25.42 18.73 49.03
N TRP A 1113 -24.83 17.62 49.46
CA TRP A 1113 -23.93 16.79 48.68
C TRP A 1113 -24.26 15.33 48.88
N GLY A 1114 -24.60 14.62 47.81
CA GLY A 1114 -24.80 13.18 47.85
C GLY A 1114 -23.55 12.41 47.39
N LYS A 1115 -23.38 11.20 47.93
CA LYS A 1115 -22.40 10.20 47.48
C LYS A 1115 -23.14 9.11 46.72
N PHE A 1116 -22.94 9.00 45.40
CA PHE A 1116 -23.45 7.85 44.64
C PHE A 1116 -22.43 6.70 44.57
N MET A 1117 -22.94 5.48 44.72
CA MET A 1117 -22.25 4.22 44.47
C MET A 1117 -22.84 3.55 43.22
N GLY A 1118 -22.10 3.51 42.12
CA GLY A 1118 -22.54 2.92 40.84
C GLY A 1118 -22.48 3.89 39.66
N THR A 1119 -23.13 3.51 38.56
CA THR A 1119 -23.34 4.36 37.38
C THR A 1119 -24.19 5.58 37.73
N ALA A 1120 -23.97 6.71 37.04
CA ALA A 1120 -24.67 7.96 37.30
C ALA A 1120 -26.21 7.83 37.12
N PRO A 1121 -27.02 8.57 37.93
CA PRO A 1121 -28.48 8.58 37.85
C PRO A 1121 -29.04 9.40 36.67
#